data_AF-A0A2D5EXN8-F1
#
_entry.id   AF-A0A2D5EXN8-F1
#
_cell.length_a   1.000
_cell.length_b   1.000
_cell.length_c   1.000
_cell.angle_alpha   90.00
_cell.angle_beta   90.00
_cell.angle_gamma   90.00
#
_symmetry.space_group_name_H-M   'P 1'
#
loop_
_entity.id
_entity.type
_entity.pdbx_description
1 polymer ?
#
loop_
_entity_poly.entity_id
_entity_poly.type
_entity_poly.pdbx_seq_one_letter_code
_entity_poly.pdbx_strand_id
1 'polypeptide(L)'
;MTRRIVCSAALALATVLLATVLLPACADGGGPIDDTRRDSGVPPTPDAGKSCELGEEDCFGTCVLTDRDPLHCGACGNACADGERCQLGMCVVSCPAGQEPCTDGSGVTRCVSTDSDPANCGACGNVCGAGTVCSEGSCAASCGAGLTACEEGPSVACVDLDGAESHCGACGNACAAGETCVDGACRVICAEGETACGSLCVDTRDDDDNCGGCGVLCRDDERCMDGDCTLVCGGGTTDCDGVCRDLSADATNCGACGNACDPGEICMDGACALTCPSGQTVCAGACVFLDRDPANCGDCGDVCVAPVGGTVSCADSACVPACPSGQTNCAGTCRDTSADGSNCGACGNVCGDREVCMGGSCVSTVPPLPGPTFRVTEFGQTGCATLEHDAFTGDDRGGLAVSTSQLFVSGDEATARFGRNDLAGGTRLTQIWDGMVTNLRNNAVYVLADDAGPLERGGGTITRLLLLSASSGQLAGTQVRLSTPIPASGSTFGSTVGLFSGWDRVAVHNGSRVYVVDLASGDVTDLGAMTTPTRRTCENWAYWGLLEHSGSTYDLVYVESSTAVVRARVPSGATSPVASFTDLGDMCSIGASPTAGRWYFHVEYDSQFGGATISENVGSCPATFDTSSGLRVSSLGGASCTLVEHTDETGDDRGGIAVSSSHVFVSGDRATARFRRTDLGAGEPLGRIHDGMVSNLRTAEVYLLGNGGRPLPRGGGQVTQLVPVSATSGLPSGTPLDLSTPIDVAGTTSGGDVGLFAGYDRIAIHTGERVYHVALPSGDVTDLGPVPAPTGRRCENWAYWGVAEYFDGRLHLAYANRDQIDRMRVPEGSVTTVSTFTDLSDMCSLSFVPTLNRWYFHHEWDSQFTATSGENLGYCAGSWDQP
;
A
#
# COMPACT_ATOMS: atom_id res chain seq x y z
N MET A 1 12.12 30.73 -42.01
CA MET A 1 11.81 30.46 -40.60
C MET A 1 11.73 28.95 -40.44
N THR A 2 12.74 28.26 -39.93
CA THR A 2 13.03 28.01 -38.49
C THR A 2 11.86 27.41 -37.70
N ARG A 3 11.96 26.09 -37.43
CA ARG A 3 11.72 25.54 -36.08
C ARG A 3 12.98 24.80 -35.65
N ARG A 4 13.40 25.05 -34.41
CA ARG A 4 14.64 24.60 -33.75
C ARG A 4 14.45 24.88 -32.26
N ILE A 5 15.02 24.07 -31.35
CA ILE A 5 15.32 24.43 -29.94
C ILE A 5 14.07 24.63 -29.02
N VAL A 6 14.09 24.42 -27.68
CA VAL A 6 14.89 23.64 -26.67
C VAL A 6 14.12 23.78 -25.32
N CYS A 7 14.30 23.08 -24.19
CA CYS A 7 15.23 22.04 -23.65
C CYS A 7 14.35 21.08 -22.77
N SER A 8 14.70 20.41 -21.66
CA SER A 8 15.91 20.16 -20.82
C SER A 8 15.75 18.76 -20.22
N ALA A 9 16.74 17.87 -20.14
CA ALA A 9 18.12 17.94 -19.63
C ALA A 9 18.24 17.65 -18.11
N ALA A 10 19.14 16.72 -17.77
CA ALA A 10 19.53 16.35 -16.41
C ALA A 10 21.06 16.36 -16.26
N LEU A 11 21.55 16.63 -15.05
CA LEU A 11 22.96 16.66 -14.66
C LEU A 11 23.43 15.23 -14.25
N ALA A 12 24.71 14.90 -14.03
CA ALA A 12 25.82 15.74 -13.58
C ALA A 12 27.24 15.25 -14.01
N LEU A 13 28.24 16.10 -13.72
CA LEU A 13 29.69 15.79 -13.62
C LEU A 13 30.04 15.36 -12.17
N ALA A 14 31.24 14.87 -11.79
CA ALA A 14 32.29 14.06 -12.44
C ALA A 14 33.50 13.88 -11.47
N THR A 15 34.12 12.70 -11.40
CA THR A 15 35.50 12.40 -10.89
C THR A 15 35.79 10.91 -11.21
N VAL A 16 36.75 10.48 -12.03
CA VAL A 16 38.22 10.67 -12.07
C VAL A 16 38.99 9.83 -11.02
N LEU A 17 39.48 8.64 -11.44
CA LEU A 17 40.87 8.20 -11.22
C LEU A 17 41.30 7.11 -12.23
N LEU A 18 42.61 6.84 -12.30
CA LEU A 18 43.30 6.02 -13.30
C LEU A 18 43.25 4.51 -13.02
N ALA A 19 43.15 3.71 -14.08
CA ALA A 19 44.06 2.59 -14.34
C ALA A 19 44.10 2.28 -15.86
N THR A 20 45.28 2.12 -16.44
CA THR A 20 45.49 1.73 -17.85
C THR A 20 46.30 0.44 -17.94
N VAL A 21 46.09 -0.36 -19.00
CA VAL A 21 47.16 -1.07 -19.75
C VAL A 21 46.59 -1.75 -21.01
N LEU A 22 47.10 -1.31 -22.18
CA LEU A 22 47.35 -2.00 -23.48
C LEU A 22 46.36 -3.11 -23.95
N LEU A 23 45.50 -2.93 -24.98
CA LEU A 23 45.77 -2.84 -26.45
C LEU A 23 46.65 -3.96 -27.04
N PRO A 24 46.46 -4.41 -28.32
CA PRO A 24 45.75 -3.71 -29.43
C PRO A 24 44.79 -4.54 -30.33
N ALA A 25 43.98 -3.82 -31.16
CA ALA A 25 43.59 -4.03 -32.58
C ALA A 25 43.25 -5.45 -33.14
N CYS A 26 42.43 -5.68 -34.19
CA CYS A 26 41.72 -4.89 -35.22
C CYS A 26 40.63 -5.82 -35.85
N ALA A 27 39.78 -5.50 -36.84
CA ALA A 27 39.46 -4.31 -37.68
C ALA A 27 37.99 -4.41 -38.18
N ASP A 28 37.50 -3.46 -38.98
CA ASP A 28 36.21 -3.54 -39.68
C ASP A 28 36.26 -4.44 -40.95
N GLY A 29 35.08 -4.89 -41.45
CA GLY A 29 34.92 -5.06 -42.91
C GLY A 29 34.04 -6.19 -43.46
N GLY A 30 32.71 -6.02 -43.39
CA GLY A 30 31.75 -6.19 -44.50
C GLY A 30 31.75 -7.42 -45.44
N GLY A 31 30.58 -8.05 -45.57
CA GLY A 31 30.19 -8.80 -46.77
C GLY A 31 29.43 -10.10 -46.49
N PRO A 32 28.34 -10.43 -47.23
CA PRO A 32 27.51 -11.60 -46.92
C PRO A 32 27.65 -12.74 -47.96
N ILE A 33 27.80 -13.98 -47.47
CA ILE A 33 27.52 -15.19 -48.24
C ILE A 33 26.81 -16.20 -47.34
N ASP A 34 25.59 -16.54 -47.73
CA ASP A 34 24.92 -17.85 -47.65
C ASP A 34 25.47 -18.91 -46.67
N ASP A 35 24.71 -19.21 -45.61
CA ASP A 35 24.83 -20.45 -44.81
C ASP A 35 23.59 -21.31 -45.09
N THR A 36 23.75 -22.28 -45.99
CA THR A 36 22.89 -23.46 -46.05
C THR A 36 23.76 -24.70 -45.85
N ARG A 37 23.33 -25.54 -44.90
CA ARG A 37 24.08 -26.68 -44.36
C ARG A 37 25.41 -26.31 -43.68
N ARG A 38 25.27 -25.95 -42.39
CA ARG A 38 25.82 -26.86 -41.36
C ARG A 38 25.58 -28.31 -41.79
N ASP A 39 26.63 -29.08 -41.98
CA ASP A 39 26.60 -30.41 -41.38
C ASP A 39 26.97 -30.25 -39.90
N SER A 40 26.22 -30.88 -39.03
CA SER A 40 26.53 -30.94 -37.61
C SER A 40 27.69 -31.89 -37.41
N GLY A 41 28.77 -31.38 -36.81
CA GLY A 41 29.97 -32.14 -36.46
C GLY A 41 29.70 -33.43 -35.65
N VAL A 42 30.73 -34.17 -35.30
CA VAL A 42 31.95 -33.67 -34.65
C VAL A 42 33.08 -34.67 -34.89
N PRO A 43 34.37 -34.25 -34.95
CA PRO A 43 35.48 -35.19 -34.90
C PRO A 43 35.34 -36.03 -33.61
N PRO A 44 35.15 -37.37 -33.70
CA PRO A 44 34.84 -38.16 -32.52
C PRO A 44 35.93 -38.00 -31.47
N THR A 45 35.51 -37.81 -30.22
CA THR A 45 36.43 -37.85 -29.07
C THR A 45 37.24 -39.14 -29.12
N PRO A 46 38.52 -39.14 -28.69
CA PRO A 46 39.43 -40.27 -28.86
C PRO A 46 38.99 -41.50 -28.06
N ASP A 47 38.09 -42.28 -28.66
CA ASP A 47 37.71 -43.61 -28.24
C ASP A 47 38.80 -44.61 -28.67
N ALA A 48 38.99 -45.67 -27.90
CA ALA A 48 40.23 -46.43 -27.91
C ALA A 48 40.29 -47.50 -29.02
N GLY A 49 40.62 -47.06 -30.24
CA GLY A 49 41.30 -47.88 -31.24
C GLY A 49 40.46 -48.49 -32.36
N LYS A 50 40.82 -48.12 -33.60
CA LYS A 50 40.81 -49.04 -34.74
C LYS A 50 42.26 -49.17 -35.22
N SER A 51 42.74 -50.40 -35.32
CA SER A 51 43.95 -50.76 -36.07
C SER A 51 43.54 -51.27 -37.46
N CYS A 52 44.48 -51.33 -38.41
CA CYS A 52 44.32 -52.18 -39.60
C CYS A 52 44.08 -53.65 -39.21
N GLU A 53 43.55 -54.45 -40.13
CA GLU A 53 43.29 -55.87 -39.88
C GLU A 53 44.59 -56.71 -39.89
N LEU A 54 44.52 -57.94 -39.38
CA LEU A 54 45.69 -58.79 -39.12
C LEU A 54 46.40 -59.23 -40.40
N GLY A 55 47.37 -58.43 -40.84
CA GLY A 55 48.22 -58.66 -42.01
C GLY A 55 48.49 -57.40 -42.83
N GLU A 56 47.71 -56.34 -42.60
CA GLU A 56 47.83 -55.06 -43.30
C GLU A 56 48.71 -54.05 -42.54
N GLU A 57 49.46 -53.24 -43.27
CA GLU A 57 50.27 -52.15 -42.73
C GLU A 57 49.59 -50.79 -43.01
N ASP A 58 49.61 -49.88 -42.02
CA ASP A 58 49.08 -48.52 -42.18
C ASP A 58 50.09 -47.66 -42.95
N CYS A 59 49.90 -47.59 -44.27
CA CYS A 59 50.65 -46.70 -45.14
C CYS A 59 49.92 -45.37 -45.28
N PHE A 60 50.24 -44.43 -44.39
CA PHE A 60 49.80 -43.03 -44.41
C PHE A 60 48.27 -42.82 -44.28
N GLY A 61 47.59 -43.64 -43.48
CA GLY A 61 46.14 -43.61 -43.29
C GLY A 61 45.37 -44.59 -44.17
N THR A 62 46.08 -45.48 -44.89
CA THR A 62 45.49 -46.52 -45.73
C THR A 62 46.09 -47.88 -45.38
N CYS A 63 45.25 -48.84 -45.00
CA CYS A 63 45.68 -50.21 -44.74
C CYS A 63 45.97 -50.92 -46.08
N VAL A 64 47.19 -51.44 -46.27
CA VAL A 64 47.60 -52.11 -47.51
C VAL A 64 48.40 -53.39 -47.26
N LEU A 65 48.46 -54.26 -48.26
CA LEU A 65 49.16 -55.55 -48.22
C LEU A 65 50.49 -55.47 -48.97
N THR A 66 51.54 -55.19 -48.22
CA THR A 66 52.90 -54.98 -48.73
C THR A 66 53.55 -56.23 -49.35
N ASP A 67 52.94 -57.42 -49.23
CA ASP A 67 53.44 -58.64 -49.89
C ASP A 67 53.18 -58.70 -51.40
N ARG A 68 52.24 -57.87 -51.91
CA ARG A 68 51.74 -57.93 -53.30
C ARG A 68 51.39 -56.58 -53.93
N ASP A 69 51.27 -55.51 -53.16
CA ASP A 69 51.04 -54.16 -53.68
C ASP A 69 52.28 -53.64 -54.47
N PRO A 70 52.17 -53.25 -55.76
CA PRO A 70 53.32 -52.80 -56.57
C PRO A 70 53.92 -51.44 -56.16
N LEU A 71 53.22 -50.65 -55.34
CA LEU A 71 53.63 -49.31 -54.88
C LEU A 71 54.13 -49.32 -53.42
N HIS A 72 53.80 -50.38 -52.66
CA HIS A 72 54.16 -50.58 -51.25
C HIS A 72 54.86 -51.93 -51.03
N CYS A 73 55.65 -52.38 -52.01
CA CYS A 73 56.20 -53.74 -52.04
C CYS A 73 57.28 -53.96 -50.96
N GLY A 74 56.97 -54.78 -49.96
CA GLY A 74 57.82 -55.11 -48.81
C GLY A 74 57.86 -54.04 -47.71
N ALA A 75 57.42 -52.81 -47.99
CA ALA A 75 57.27 -51.71 -47.03
C ALA A 75 56.47 -50.55 -47.65
N CYS A 76 55.84 -49.72 -46.82
CA CYS A 76 55.14 -48.51 -47.26
C CYS A 76 55.97 -47.60 -48.18
N GLY A 77 55.48 -47.35 -49.40
CA GLY A 77 56.07 -46.44 -50.38
C GLY A 77 57.24 -47.02 -51.19
N ASN A 78 57.54 -48.32 -51.08
CA ASN A 78 58.56 -48.98 -51.89
C ASN A 78 57.97 -49.54 -53.20
N ALA A 79 57.95 -48.71 -54.25
CA ALA A 79 57.42 -49.10 -55.56
C ALA A 79 58.42 -49.92 -56.40
N CYS A 80 57.91 -50.90 -57.16
CA CYS A 80 58.71 -51.68 -58.11
C CYS A 80 59.06 -50.90 -59.39
N ALA A 81 60.12 -51.32 -60.08
CA ALA A 81 60.55 -50.70 -61.35
C ALA A 81 59.70 -51.19 -62.55
N ASP A 82 59.68 -50.40 -63.63
CA ASP A 82 58.98 -50.75 -64.87
C ASP A 82 59.47 -52.09 -65.44
N GLY A 83 58.54 -53.03 -65.64
CA GLY A 83 58.83 -54.40 -66.07
C GLY A 83 59.03 -55.42 -64.94
N GLU A 84 58.97 -54.97 -63.69
CA GLU A 84 58.91 -55.83 -62.50
C GLU A 84 57.50 -55.90 -61.90
N ARG A 85 57.23 -56.95 -61.12
CA ARG A 85 56.01 -57.03 -60.28
C ARG A 85 56.37 -57.33 -58.84
N CYS A 86 55.55 -56.85 -57.89
CA CYS A 86 55.67 -57.27 -56.50
C CYS A 86 55.22 -58.72 -56.34
N GLN A 87 56.08 -59.56 -55.76
CA GLN A 87 55.79 -60.95 -55.46
C GLN A 87 56.47 -61.34 -54.14
N LEU A 88 55.67 -61.50 -53.09
CA LEU A 88 56.13 -61.79 -51.71
C LEU A 88 57.05 -60.68 -51.15
N GLY A 89 56.67 -59.41 -51.39
CA GLY A 89 57.40 -58.23 -50.91
C GLY A 89 58.73 -57.96 -51.62
N MET A 90 58.96 -58.56 -52.80
CA MET A 90 60.13 -58.29 -53.65
C MET A 90 59.71 -58.04 -55.10
N CYS A 91 60.42 -57.16 -55.79
CA CYS A 91 60.24 -56.87 -57.20
C CYS A 91 61.06 -57.86 -58.06
N VAL A 92 60.46 -58.39 -59.14
CA VAL A 92 61.11 -59.37 -60.03
C VAL A 92 60.73 -59.16 -61.51
N VAL A 93 61.72 -59.23 -62.40
CA VAL A 93 61.59 -59.13 -63.87
C VAL A 93 60.98 -60.40 -64.47
N SER A 94 60.07 -60.27 -65.45
CA SER A 94 59.48 -61.38 -66.20
C SER A 94 59.15 -60.99 -67.65
N CYS A 95 59.72 -61.68 -68.64
CA CYS A 95 59.45 -61.41 -70.05
C CYS A 95 58.17 -62.08 -70.57
N PRO A 96 57.44 -61.45 -71.53
CA PRO A 96 56.35 -62.08 -72.27
C PRO A 96 56.82 -63.28 -73.12
N ALA A 97 55.90 -64.19 -73.45
CA ALA A 97 56.19 -65.30 -74.34
C ALA A 97 56.56 -64.81 -75.75
N GLY A 98 57.58 -65.42 -76.36
CA GLY A 98 58.10 -65.00 -77.68
C GLY A 98 59.15 -63.88 -77.63
N GLN A 99 59.55 -63.41 -76.45
CA GLN A 99 60.66 -62.48 -76.28
C GLN A 99 61.76 -63.07 -75.38
N GLU A 100 63.02 -62.83 -75.72
CA GLU A 100 64.17 -63.22 -74.89
C GLU A 100 64.74 -62.03 -74.09
N PRO A 101 65.23 -62.24 -72.85
CA PRO A 101 65.86 -61.21 -72.04
C PRO A 101 67.29 -60.93 -72.52
N CYS A 102 67.44 -60.05 -73.52
CA CYS A 102 68.74 -59.59 -74.00
C CYS A 102 69.31 -58.48 -73.10
N THR A 103 70.55 -58.63 -72.66
CA THR A 103 71.27 -57.60 -71.89
C THR A 103 72.13 -56.76 -72.84
N ASP A 104 71.93 -55.45 -72.85
CA ASP A 104 72.70 -54.53 -73.69
C ASP A 104 74.11 -54.26 -73.13
N GLY A 105 74.93 -53.56 -73.91
CA GLY A 105 76.31 -53.22 -73.55
C GLY A 105 76.47 -52.27 -72.34
N SER A 106 75.37 -51.76 -71.77
CA SER A 106 75.35 -50.97 -70.53
C SER A 106 74.97 -51.81 -69.29
N GLY A 107 74.57 -53.08 -69.49
CA GLY A 107 74.15 -53.99 -68.42
C GLY A 107 72.65 -53.95 -68.12
N VAL A 108 71.84 -53.27 -68.95
CA VAL A 108 70.38 -53.26 -68.82
C VAL A 108 69.80 -54.44 -69.59
N THR A 109 69.05 -55.30 -68.91
CA THR A 109 68.31 -56.42 -69.53
C THR A 109 66.93 -55.96 -69.99
N ARG A 110 66.58 -56.25 -71.25
CA ARG A 110 65.26 -55.96 -71.84
C ARG A 110 64.73 -57.19 -72.57
N CYS A 111 63.42 -57.36 -72.57
CA CYS A 111 62.74 -58.36 -73.39
C CYS A 111 62.70 -57.84 -74.84
N VAL A 112 63.17 -58.64 -75.81
CA VAL A 112 63.15 -58.30 -77.23
C VAL A 112 62.76 -59.51 -78.09
N SER A 113 62.16 -59.26 -79.25
CA SER A 113 61.78 -60.31 -80.22
C SER A 113 62.97 -60.63 -81.13
N THR A 114 63.60 -61.79 -80.96
CA THR A 114 64.68 -62.21 -81.89
C THR A 114 64.17 -62.48 -83.29
N ASP A 115 62.88 -62.78 -83.48
CA ASP A 115 62.33 -63.13 -84.80
C ASP A 115 62.01 -61.91 -85.68
N SER A 116 61.90 -60.71 -85.09
CA SER A 116 61.45 -59.49 -85.79
C SER A 116 62.20 -58.19 -85.45
N ASP A 117 63.05 -58.15 -84.40
CA ASP A 117 63.85 -56.95 -84.07
C ASP A 117 65.12 -56.86 -84.96
N PRO A 118 65.26 -55.81 -85.81
CA PRO A 118 66.46 -55.63 -86.64
C PRO A 118 67.77 -55.39 -85.88
N ALA A 119 67.74 -55.16 -84.57
CA ALA A 119 68.93 -55.05 -83.72
C ALA A 119 69.31 -56.36 -83.00
N ASN A 120 68.41 -57.35 -82.94
CA ASN A 120 68.56 -58.59 -82.18
C ASN A 120 68.18 -59.84 -83.03
N CYS A 121 68.35 -59.77 -84.35
CA CYS A 121 67.73 -60.68 -85.30
C CYS A 121 68.34 -62.10 -85.25
N GLY A 122 67.55 -63.08 -84.81
CA GLY A 122 67.96 -64.47 -84.57
C GLY A 122 68.85 -64.69 -83.35
N ALA A 123 69.36 -63.61 -82.72
CA ALA A 123 70.13 -63.63 -81.46
C ALA A 123 70.34 -62.20 -80.93
N CYS A 124 70.40 -62.05 -79.60
CA CYS A 124 70.76 -60.80 -78.93
C CYS A 124 71.98 -60.10 -79.56
N GLY A 125 71.82 -58.83 -79.96
CA GLY A 125 72.87 -57.99 -80.55
C GLY A 125 73.22 -58.29 -82.00
N ASN A 126 72.53 -59.20 -82.69
CA ASN A 126 72.75 -59.45 -84.11
C ASN A 126 72.01 -58.41 -84.98
N VAL A 127 72.68 -57.28 -85.24
CA VAL A 127 72.11 -56.15 -85.99
C VAL A 127 72.12 -56.40 -87.49
N CYS A 128 70.97 -56.26 -88.14
CA CYS A 128 70.81 -56.36 -89.59
C CYS A 128 71.47 -55.19 -90.34
N GLY A 129 71.94 -55.48 -91.56
CA GLY A 129 72.60 -54.48 -92.42
C GLY A 129 71.63 -53.39 -92.87
N ALA A 130 72.14 -52.17 -93.08
CA ALA A 130 71.34 -51.04 -93.55
C ALA A 130 70.60 -51.38 -94.87
N GLY A 131 69.27 -51.25 -94.87
CA GLY A 131 68.41 -51.67 -95.99
C GLY A 131 67.97 -53.14 -95.95
N THR A 132 68.12 -53.84 -94.83
CA THR A 132 67.53 -55.15 -94.56
C THR A 132 66.68 -55.13 -93.28
N VAL A 133 65.64 -55.97 -93.25
CA VAL A 133 64.71 -56.15 -92.14
C VAL A 133 64.99 -57.47 -91.43
N CYS A 134 64.60 -57.61 -90.16
CA CYS A 134 64.50 -58.94 -89.56
C CYS A 134 63.17 -59.58 -89.95
N SER A 135 63.22 -60.80 -90.50
CA SER A 135 62.04 -61.60 -90.82
C SER A 135 62.36 -63.06 -90.49
N GLU A 136 61.58 -63.67 -89.59
CA GLU A 136 61.77 -65.06 -89.14
C GLU A 136 63.20 -65.30 -88.61
N GLY A 137 63.71 -64.37 -87.79
CA GLY A 137 65.03 -64.44 -87.17
C GLY A 137 66.21 -64.32 -88.15
N SER A 138 65.95 -63.91 -89.41
CA SER A 138 66.95 -63.74 -90.46
C SER A 138 66.90 -62.34 -91.09
N CYS A 139 68.06 -61.73 -91.32
CA CYS A 139 68.15 -60.43 -92.00
C CYS A 139 67.86 -60.58 -93.50
N ALA A 140 66.72 -60.07 -93.95
CA ALA A 140 66.17 -60.24 -95.29
C ALA A 140 65.98 -58.88 -96.02
N ALA A 141 65.86 -58.90 -97.35
CA ALA A 141 65.65 -57.69 -98.14
C ALA A 141 64.20 -57.16 -98.12
N SER A 142 63.26 -57.94 -97.58
CA SER A 142 61.84 -57.61 -97.45
C SER A 142 61.18 -58.57 -96.44
N CYS A 143 60.00 -58.21 -95.94
CA CYS A 143 59.20 -59.07 -95.07
C CYS A 143 58.67 -60.33 -95.77
N GLY A 144 58.36 -61.36 -94.96
CA GLY A 144 57.63 -62.56 -95.40
C GLY A 144 56.20 -62.26 -95.88
N ALA A 145 55.61 -63.21 -96.62
CA ALA A 145 54.26 -63.05 -97.16
C ALA A 145 53.21 -63.04 -96.04
N GLY A 146 52.36 -62.01 -96.03
CA GLY A 146 51.37 -61.75 -94.96
C GLY A 146 51.79 -60.66 -93.99
N LEU A 147 53.09 -60.37 -93.87
CA LEU A 147 53.59 -59.30 -93.01
C LEU A 147 53.82 -57.99 -93.80
N THR A 148 53.40 -56.87 -93.23
CA THR A 148 53.64 -55.53 -93.77
C THR A 148 54.91 -54.93 -93.18
N ALA A 149 55.69 -54.25 -94.01
CA ALA A 149 56.85 -53.48 -93.60
C ALA A 149 56.41 -52.14 -93.00
N CYS A 150 56.46 -52.00 -91.68
CA CYS A 150 56.14 -50.77 -90.94
C CYS A 150 57.42 -50.00 -90.56
N GLU A 151 57.43 -48.69 -90.73
CA GLU A 151 58.58 -47.82 -90.44
C GLU A 151 58.62 -47.45 -88.94
N GLU A 152 59.28 -48.30 -88.15
CA GLU A 152 59.46 -48.12 -86.70
C GLU A 152 60.69 -47.23 -86.42
N GLY A 153 60.57 -45.95 -86.80
CA GLY A 153 61.61 -44.95 -86.62
C GLY A 153 62.80 -45.14 -87.58
N PRO A 154 64.03 -45.42 -87.11
CA PRO A 154 65.19 -45.62 -87.96
C PRO A 154 65.28 -47.03 -88.58
N SER A 155 64.37 -47.93 -88.23
CA SER A 155 64.31 -49.32 -88.70
C SER A 155 62.94 -49.64 -89.31
N VAL A 156 62.84 -50.81 -89.93
CA VAL A 156 61.59 -51.32 -90.52
C VAL A 156 61.30 -52.69 -89.91
N ALA A 157 60.13 -52.83 -89.32
CA ALA A 157 59.64 -54.07 -88.70
C ALA A 157 58.63 -54.76 -89.62
N CYS A 158 58.54 -56.09 -89.51
CA CYS A 158 57.57 -56.90 -90.24
C CYS A 158 56.40 -57.26 -89.33
N VAL A 159 55.22 -56.72 -89.61
CA VAL A 159 54.06 -56.76 -88.70
C VAL A 159 52.83 -57.35 -89.38
N ASP A 160 52.09 -58.18 -88.66
CA ASP A 160 50.75 -58.65 -89.04
C ASP A 160 49.70 -57.60 -88.64
N LEU A 161 49.02 -57.01 -89.62
CA LEU A 161 48.06 -55.93 -89.38
C LEU A 161 46.68 -56.44 -88.92
N ASP A 162 46.38 -57.74 -89.07
CA ASP A 162 45.04 -58.26 -88.74
C ASP A 162 44.87 -58.54 -87.24
N GLY A 163 45.98 -58.67 -86.50
CA GLY A 163 46.00 -58.95 -85.05
C GLY A 163 47.00 -58.15 -84.20
N ALA A 164 47.91 -57.36 -84.76
CA ALA A 164 48.81 -56.53 -83.93
C ALA A 164 48.09 -55.29 -83.37
N GLU A 165 47.89 -55.25 -82.06
CA GLU A 165 47.17 -54.17 -81.35
C GLU A 165 47.77 -52.77 -81.57
N SER A 166 49.07 -52.65 -81.90
CA SER A 166 49.74 -51.37 -82.21
C SER A 166 49.75 -50.98 -83.70
N HIS A 167 49.29 -51.86 -84.60
CA HIS A 167 49.29 -51.65 -86.07
C HIS A 167 48.02 -52.20 -86.73
N CYS A 168 46.89 -52.11 -86.04
CA CYS A 168 45.65 -52.78 -86.40
C CYS A 168 45.05 -52.21 -87.70
N GLY A 169 44.99 -53.03 -88.76
CA GLY A 169 44.57 -52.65 -90.11
C GLY A 169 45.51 -51.72 -90.87
N ALA A 170 46.47 -51.06 -90.20
CA ALA A 170 47.47 -50.16 -90.77
C ALA A 170 48.66 -49.95 -89.84
N CYS A 171 49.87 -49.81 -90.41
CA CYS A 171 51.08 -49.50 -89.65
C CYS A 171 50.92 -48.28 -88.73
N GLY A 172 51.09 -48.48 -87.42
CA GLY A 172 51.03 -47.42 -86.40
C GLY A 172 49.62 -47.06 -85.93
N ASN A 173 48.58 -47.77 -86.41
CA ASN A 173 47.22 -47.63 -85.91
C ASN A 173 47.02 -48.47 -84.65
N ALA A 174 47.38 -47.91 -83.49
CA ALA A 174 47.20 -48.57 -82.21
C ALA A 174 45.75 -48.49 -81.71
N CYS A 175 45.23 -49.60 -81.19
CA CYS A 175 43.92 -49.66 -80.55
C CYS A 175 43.88 -48.89 -79.22
N ALA A 176 42.69 -48.42 -78.81
CA ALA A 176 42.53 -47.75 -77.54
C ALA A 176 42.62 -48.74 -76.36
N ALA A 177 42.94 -48.25 -75.16
CA ALA A 177 42.95 -49.09 -73.96
C ALA A 177 41.55 -49.66 -73.70
N GLY A 178 41.42 -50.99 -73.71
CA GLY A 178 40.14 -51.72 -73.63
C GLY A 178 39.63 -52.24 -74.97
N GLU A 179 40.30 -51.95 -76.08
CA GLU A 179 40.02 -52.53 -77.40
C GLU A 179 41.08 -53.57 -77.81
N THR A 180 40.65 -54.66 -78.43
CA THR A 180 41.54 -55.65 -79.07
C THR A 180 41.45 -55.54 -80.58
N CYS A 181 42.56 -55.79 -81.29
CA CYS A 181 42.57 -55.89 -82.74
C CYS A 181 41.99 -57.23 -83.20
N VAL A 182 40.90 -57.20 -83.98
CA VAL A 182 40.27 -58.39 -84.57
C VAL A 182 39.89 -58.12 -86.02
N ASP A 183 40.38 -58.95 -86.94
CA ASP A 183 40.22 -58.82 -88.39
C ASP A 183 40.60 -57.40 -88.90
N GLY A 184 41.71 -56.86 -88.39
CA GLY A 184 42.22 -55.53 -88.75
C GLY A 184 41.38 -54.35 -88.24
N ALA A 185 40.50 -54.56 -87.25
CA ALA A 185 39.73 -53.50 -86.61
C ALA A 185 39.77 -53.58 -85.07
N CYS A 186 40.01 -52.46 -84.41
CA CYS A 186 39.94 -52.32 -82.96
C CYS A 186 38.48 -52.38 -82.48
N ARG A 187 38.20 -53.17 -81.43
CA ARG A 187 36.85 -53.37 -80.87
C ARG A 187 36.89 -53.62 -79.37
N VAL A 188 35.94 -53.05 -78.63
CA VAL A 188 35.57 -53.49 -77.27
C VAL A 188 34.71 -54.75 -77.38
N ILE A 189 34.94 -55.74 -76.50
CA ILE A 189 34.19 -57.00 -76.43
C ILE A 189 33.83 -57.28 -74.97
N CYS A 190 32.54 -57.31 -74.64
CA CYS A 190 32.02 -57.58 -73.29
C CYS A 190 31.58 -59.04 -73.11
N ALA A 191 31.40 -59.47 -71.86
CA ALA A 191 30.90 -60.80 -71.54
C ALA A 191 29.39 -60.95 -71.83
N GLU A 192 28.90 -62.20 -71.91
CA GLU A 192 27.49 -62.48 -72.15
C GLU A 192 26.63 -62.07 -70.94
N GLY A 193 25.96 -60.92 -71.07
CA GLY A 193 25.12 -60.30 -70.03
C GLY A 193 25.45 -58.82 -69.79
N GLU A 194 26.68 -58.40 -70.11
CA GLU A 194 27.15 -57.03 -69.92
C GLU A 194 26.82 -56.13 -71.13
N THR A 195 26.61 -54.84 -70.88
CA THR A 195 26.44 -53.81 -71.91
C THR A 195 27.72 -52.99 -72.07
N ALA A 196 28.12 -52.74 -73.32
CA ALA A 196 29.25 -51.88 -73.65
C ALA A 196 28.89 -50.40 -73.48
N CYS A 197 29.28 -49.82 -72.35
CA CYS A 197 29.04 -48.43 -71.99
C CYS A 197 30.32 -47.59 -72.21
N GLY A 198 30.59 -47.31 -73.48
CA GLY A 198 31.83 -46.66 -73.90
C GLY A 198 32.97 -47.66 -73.97
N SER A 199 34.02 -47.46 -73.17
CA SER A 199 35.18 -48.36 -73.06
C SER A 199 35.09 -49.34 -71.87
N LEU A 200 33.93 -49.42 -71.21
CA LEU A 200 33.68 -50.28 -70.06
C LEU A 200 32.48 -51.20 -70.33
N CYS A 201 32.51 -52.40 -69.76
CA CYS A 201 31.41 -53.36 -69.75
C CYS A 201 30.77 -53.35 -68.36
N VAL A 202 29.45 -53.19 -68.29
CA VAL A 202 28.69 -53.08 -67.03
C VAL A 202 27.40 -53.91 -67.08
N ASP A 203 26.93 -54.39 -65.93
CA ASP A 203 25.62 -55.04 -65.80
C ASP A 203 24.57 -54.01 -65.40
N THR A 204 23.71 -53.62 -66.35
CA THR A 204 22.75 -52.52 -66.18
C THR A 204 21.52 -52.92 -65.34
N ARG A 205 21.68 -53.83 -64.36
CA ARG A 205 20.60 -54.39 -63.53
C ARG A 205 20.81 -54.22 -62.03
N ASP A 206 22.07 -54.08 -61.60
CA ASP A 206 22.49 -53.84 -60.23
C ASP A 206 23.61 -52.78 -60.10
N ASP A 207 24.13 -52.25 -61.22
CA ASP A 207 25.00 -51.08 -61.26
C ASP A 207 24.21 -49.77 -61.01
N ASP A 208 24.42 -49.16 -59.83
CA ASP A 208 23.74 -47.94 -59.39
C ASP A 208 24.05 -46.69 -60.27
N ASP A 209 25.13 -46.71 -61.07
CA ASP A 209 25.53 -45.63 -61.99
C ASP A 209 25.04 -45.84 -63.44
N ASN A 210 24.56 -47.05 -63.77
CA ASN A 210 24.20 -47.50 -65.12
C ASN A 210 22.86 -48.27 -65.16
N CYS A 211 21.92 -47.92 -64.27
CA CYS A 211 20.72 -48.70 -64.03
C CYS A 211 19.73 -48.66 -65.20
N GLY A 212 19.45 -49.82 -65.81
CA GLY A 212 18.62 -49.93 -67.02
C GLY A 212 19.31 -49.42 -68.30
N GLY A 213 20.49 -48.81 -68.21
CA GLY A 213 21.27 -48.35 -69.35
C GLY A 213 22.47 -47.48 -68.98
N CYS A 214 23.42 -47.37 -69.91
CA CYS A 214 24.68 -46.63 -69.72
C CYS A 214 24.48 -45.19 -69.22
N GLY A 215 25.09 -44.86 -68.08
CA GLY A 215 25.06 -43.53 -67.48
C GLY A 215 23.70 -43.11 -66.90
N VAL A 216 22.82 -44.06 -66.61
CA VAL A 216 21.57 -43.82 -65.86
C VAL A 216 21.85 -43.99 -64.37
N LEU A 217 22.21 -42.88 -63.73
CA LEU A 217 22.49 -42.80 -62.29
C LEU A 217 21.18 -42.89 -61.47
N CYS A 218 21.15 -43.74 -60.45
CA CYS A 218 20.14 -43.66 -59.39
C CYS A 218 20.44 -42.48 -58.42
N ARG A 219 19.45 -42.05 -57.64
CA ARG A 219 19.66 -41.04 -56.58
C ARG A 219 20.30 -41.64 -55.33
N ASP A 220 20.85 -40.78 -54.47
CA ASP A 220 21.44 -41.13 -53.16
C ASP A 220 20.53 -42.01 -52.25
N ASP A 221 19.21 -41.93 -52.41
CA ASP A 221 18.18 -42.69 -51.68
C ASP A 221 17.51 -43.83 -52.49
N GLU A 222 17.88 -43.98 -53.76
CA GLU A 222 17.44 -45.04 -54.65
C GLU A 222 18.55 -46.08 -54.88
N ARG A 223 18.21 -47.33 -55.22
CA ARG A 223 19.15 -48.38 -55.61
C ARG A 223 18.68 -49.09 -56.87
N CYS A 224 19.61 -49.53 -57.71
CA CYS A 224 19.29 -50.30 -58.90
C CYS A 224 18.80 -51.71 -58.52
N MET A 225 17.61 -52.07 -58.97
CA MET A 225 17.06 -53.42 -58.79
C MET A 225 16.40 -53.90 -60.09
N ASP A 226 16.98 -54.92 -60.70
CA ASP A 226 16.51 -55.55 -61.96
C ASP A 226 16.43 -54.57 -63.16
N GLY A 227 17.14 -53.45 -63.08
CA GLY A 227 17.22 -52.41 -64.12
C GLY A 227 16.35 -51.17 -63.90
N ASP A 228 15.62 -51.06 -62.78
CA ASP A 228 14.93 -49.83 -62.35
C ASP A 228 15.58 -49.26 -61.08
N CYS A 229 15.71 -47.93 -60.99
CA CYS A 229 16.08 -47.25 -59.75
C CYS A 229 14.88 -47.23 -58.78
N THR A 230 15.07 -47.78 -57.58
CA THR A 230 14.00 -48.00 -56.60
C THR A 230 14.35 -47.40 -55.24
N LEU A 231 13.44 -46.67 -54.62
CA LEU A 231 13.65 -46.00 -53.33
C LEU A 231 13.87 -47.02 -52.19
N VAL A 232 14.93 -46.88 -51.40
CA VAL A 232 15.25 -47.78 -50.27
C VAL A 232 15.50 -47.01 -48.98
N CYS A 233 14.45 -46.87 -48.17
CA CYS A 233 14.53 -46.16 -46.88
C CYS A 233 15.35 -46.95 -45.83
N GLY A 234 16.62 -46.58 -45.71
CA GLY A 234 17.55 -47.12 -44.70
C GLY A 234 17.37 -46.51 -43.30
N GLY A 235 18.11 -47.04 -42.33
CA GLY A 235 18.29 -46.40 -41.01
C GLY A 235 17.06 -46.35 -40.09
N GLY A 236 15.94 -46.96 -40.46
CA GLY A 236 14.66 -46.85 -39.72
C GLY A 236 13.74 -45.74 -40.22
N THR A 237 14.12 -45.05 -41.30
CA THR A 237 13.23 -44.11 -42.00
C THR A 237 12.10 -44.82 -42.74
N THR A 238 11.00 -44.11 -43.01
CA THR A 238 9.81 -44.61 -43.71
C THR A 238 9.56 -43.79 -44.97
N ASP A 239 9.12 -44.43 -46.05
CA ASP A 239 8.68 -43.74 -47.27
C ASP A 239 7.42 -42.93 -47.01
N CYS A 240 7.50 -41.61 -47.19
CA CYS A 240 6.40 -40.67 -47.14
C CYS A 240 6.26 -39.95 -48.50
N ASP A 241 5.42 -40.51 -49.37
CA ASP A 241 5.14 -40.03 -50.74
C ASP A 241 6.39 -39.87 -51.63
N GLY A 242 7.29 -40.85 -51.59
CA GLY A 242 8.49 -40.91 -52.45
C GLY A 242 9.72 -40.23 -51.84
N VAL A 243 9.75 -40.02 -50.52
CA VAL A 243 10.87 -39.46 -49.78
C VAL A 243 11.00 -40.15 -48.42
N CYS A 244 12.18 -40.65 -48.08
CA CYS A 244 12.43 -41.32 -46.81
C CYS A 244 12.50 -40.34 -45.63
N ARG A 245 11.65 -40.52 -44.61
CA ARG A 245 11.52 -39.64 -43.43
C ARG A 245 11.75 -40.39 -42.12
N ASP A 246 12.43 -39.75 -41.19
CA ASP A 246 12.55 -40.23 -39.81
C ASP A 246 11.29 -39.83 -39.03
N LEU A 247 10.35 -40.76 -38.87
CA LEU A 247 9.10 -40.51 -38.14
C LEU A 247 9.31 -40.24 -36.64
N SER A 248 10.51 -40.45 -36.09
CA SER A 248 10.82 -40.17 -34.68
C SER A 248 11.25 -38.72 -34.42
N ALA A 249 11.70 -38.01 -35.46
CA ALA A 249 12.34 -36.68 -35.37
C ALA A 249 11.86 -35.64 -36.41
N ASP A 250 11.26 -36.04 -37.53
CA ASP A 250 10.73 -35.11 -38.53
C ASP A 250 9.41 -34.48 -38.06
N ALA A 251 9.47 -33.21 -37.64
CA ALA A 251 8.31 -32.42 -37.23
C ALA A 251 7.24 -32.20 -38.32
N THR A 252 7.49 -32.60 -39.58
CA THR A 252 6.49 -32.62 -40.66
C THR A 252 5.87 -34.00 -40.91
N ASN A 253 6.40 -35.07 -40.29
CA ASN A 253 5.99 -36.47 -40.47
C ASN A 253 6.04 -37.25 -39.13
N CYS A 254 5.64 -36.62 -38.02
CA CYS A 254 5.91 -37.13 -36.69
C CYS A 254 5.00 -38.31 -36.34
N GLY A 255 5.57 -39.49 -36.10
CA GLY A 255 4.86 -40.75 -35.83
C GLY A 255 4.13 -41.35 -37.04
N ALA A 256 3.81 -40.55 -38.06
CA ALA A 256 3.21 -40.97 -39.32
C ALA A 256 3.45 -39.94 -40.43
N CYS A 257 3.53 -40.40 -41.68
CA CYS A 257 3.64 -39.55 -42.86
C CYS A 257 2.52 -38.50 -42.92
N GLY A 258 2.88 -37.25 -43.20
CA GLY A 258 1.96 -36.10 -43.26
C GLY A 258 1.46 -35.58 -41.90
N ASN A 259 1.84 -36.19 -40.78
CA ASN A 259 1.48 -35.71 -39.44
C ASN A 259 2.46 -34.61 -38.98
N ALA A 260 2.22 -33.38 -39.43
CA ALA A 260 3.01 -32.22 -39.01
C ALA A 260 2.58 -31.73 -37.61
N CYS A 261 3.57 -31.39 -36.77
CA CYS A 261 3.36 -30.84 -35.43
C CYS A 261 2.95 -29.36 -35.46
N ASP A 262 2.32 -28.87 -34.38
CA ASP A 262 1.86 -27.49 -34.33
C ASP A 262 3.04 -26.49 -34.15
N PRO A 263 2.91 -25.22 -34.59
CA PRO A 263 4.02 -24.26 -34.60
C PRO A 263 4.59 -23.96 -33.20
N GLY A 264 5.75 -24.56 -32.90
CA GLY A 264 6.45 -24.44 -31.61
C GLY A 264 6.76 -25.79 -30.95
N GLU A 265 6.12 -26.86 -31.40
CA GLU A 265 6.44 -28.23 -31.02
C GLU A 265 7.61 -28.79 -31.84
N ILE A 266 8.23 -29.86 -31.33
CA ILE A 266 9.14 -30.72 -32.10
C ILE A 266 8.64 -32.16 -32.08
N CYS A 267 9.09 -32.99 -33.02
CA CYS A 267 8.91 -34.43 -32.90
C CYS A 267 9.93 -35.01 -31.91
N MET A 268 9.46 -35.82 -30.96
CA MET A 268 10.30 -36.57 -30.01
C MET A 268 9.72 -37.96 -29.83
N ASP A 269 10.52 -39.00 -30.11
CA ASP A 269 10.14 -40.42 -30.06
C ASP A 269 8.84 -40.74 -30.84
N GLY A 270 8.55 -39.98 -31.91
CA GLY A 270 7.35 -40.15 -32.74
C GLY A 270 6.07 -39.50 -32.19
N ALA A 271 6.18 -38.62 -31.18
CA ALA A 271 5.10 -37.77 -30.72
C ALA A 271 5.47 -36.27 -30.88
N CYS A 272 4.50 -35.46 -31.30
CA CYS A 272 4.64 -34.01 -31.25
C CYS A 272 4.64 -33.56 -29.78
N ALA A 273 5.66 -32.81 -29.39
CA ALA A 273 5.90 -32.39 -28.02
C ALA A 273 6.40 -30.94 -27.97
N LEU A 274 5.74 -30.12 -27.14
CA LEU A 274 6.18 -28.77 -26.83
C LEU A 274 7.43 -28.81 -25.93
N THR A 275 8.63 -28.80 -26.51
CA THR A 275 9.88 -28.68 -25.75
C THR A 275 10.22 -27.23 -25.47
N CYS A 276 10.22 -26.84 -24.21
CA CYS A 276 10.59 -25.49 -23.81
C CYS A 276 12.11 -25.26 -23.75
N PRO A 277 12.60 -24.05 -24.06
CA PRO A 277 14.00 -23.69 -23.88
C PRO A 277 14.47 -23.87 -22.42
N SER A 278 15.76 -24.11 -22.23
CA SER A 278 16.35 -24.39 -20.90
C SER A 278 15.94 -23.36 -19.83
N GLY A 279 15.31 -23.85 -18.76
CA GLY A 279 14.81 -23.03 -17.65
C GLY A 279 13.34 -22.59 -17.77
N GLN A 280 12.63 -22.98 -18.83
CA GLN A 280 11.18 -22.81 -18.98
C GLN A 280 10.43 -24.13 -18.76
N THR A 281 9.17 -24.04 -18.32
CA THR A 281 8.27 -25.17 -18.08
C THR A 281 7.04 -25.06 -18.98
N VAL A 282 6.49 -26.20 -19.44
CA VAL A 282 5.21 -26.24 -20.15
C VAL A 282 4.07 -26.02 -19.16
N CYS A 283 3.41 -24.86 -19.23
CA CYS A 283 2.18 -24.58 -18.50
C CYS A 283 1.06 -24.26 -19.49
N ALA A 284 -0.03 -25.02 -19.44
CA ALA A 284 -1.22 -24.86 -20.29
C ALA A 284 -0.94 -24.76 -21.82
N GLY A 285 0.10 -25.42 -22.33
CA GLY A 285 0.48 -25.38 -23.74
C GLY A 285 1.35 -24.18 -24.15
N ALA A 286 1.91 -23.45 -23.19
CA ALA A 286 2.91 -22.41 -23.42
C ALA A 286 4.16 -22.64 -22.56
N CYS A 287 5.30 -22.13 -23.03
CA CYS A 287 6.55 -22.17 -22.29
C CYS A 287 6.73 -20.90 -21.45
N VAL A 288 6.87 -21.08 -20.13
CA VAL A 288 6.90 -19.98 -19.14
C VAL A 288 8.03 -20.16 -18.13
N PHE A 289 8.41 -19.07 -17.46
CA PHE A 289 9.50 -19.06 -16.48
C PHE A 289 8.96 -18.98 -15.05
N LEU A 290 9.02 -20.10 -14.31
CA LEU A 290 8.45 -20.23 -12.95
C LEU A 290 9.16 -19.37 -11.87
N ASP A 291 10.23 -18.65 -12.23
CA ASP A 291 10.99 -17.75 -11.36
C ASP A 291 10.63 -16.26 -11.55
N ARG A 292 9.91 -15.90 -12.63
CA ARG A 292 9.62 -14.50 -13.01
C ARG A 292 8.27 -14.25 -13.69
N ASP A 293 7.52 -15.26 -14.11
CA ASP A 293 6.16 -15.10 -14.65
C ASP A 293 5.13 -14.95 -13.52
N PRO A 294 4.44 -13.80 -13.38
CA PRO A 294 3.38 -13.63 -12.37
C PRO A 294 2.13 -14.48 -12.61
N ALA A 295 1.97 -15.15 -13.76
CA ALA A 295 0.85 -16.05 -14.04
C ALA A 295 1.14 -17.53 -13.69
N ASN A 296 2.41 -17.89 -13.44
CA ASN A 296 2.88 -19.25 -13.20
C ASN A 296 4.04 -19.24 -12.21
N CYS A 297 3.88 -18.63 -11.04
CA CYS A 297 4.99 -18.39 -10.12
C CYS A 297 5.18 -19.56 -9.16
N GLY A 298 6.34 -20.21 -9.24
CA GLY A 298 6.64 -21.43 -8.46
C GLY A 298 6.08 -22.71 -9.07
N ASP A 299 4.83 -22.70 -9.54
CA ASP A 299 4.20 -23.82 -10.27
C ASP A 299 3.25 -23.32 -11.39
N CYS A 300 2.86 -24.21 -12.29
CA CYS A 300 1.96 -23.92 -13.40
C CYS A 300 0.57 -23.52 -12.93
N GLY A 301 0.13 -22.32 -13.30
CA GLY A 301 -1.17 -21.76 -12.94
C GLY A 301 -1.24 -21.10 -11.56
N ASP A 302 -0.15 -21.04 -10.79
CA ASP A 302 -0.08 -20.24 -9.57
C ASP A 302 0.06 -18.75 -9.92
N VAL A 303 -1.10 -18.11 -10.13
CA VAL A 303 -1.21 -16.69 -10.47
C VAL A 303 -0.98 -15.83 -9.23
N CYS A 304 0.06 -15.00 -9.27
CA CYS A 304 0.33 -13.98 -8.27
C CYS A 304 -0.79 -12.92 -8.24
N VAL A 305 -1.45 -12.79 -7.09
CA VAL A 305 -2.48 -11.77 -6.86
C VAL A 305 -1.84 -10.48 -6.32
N ALA A 306 -2.06 -9.37 -7.02
CA ALA A 306 -1.61 -8.05 -6.55
C ALA A 306 -2.46 -7.57 -5.35
N PRO A 307 -1.85 -6.95 -4.32
CA PRO A 307 -2.62 -6.27 -3.28
C PRO A 307 -3.38 -5.09 -3.89
N VAL A 308 -4.58 -4.82 -3.39
CA VAL A 308 -5.42 -3.71 -3.87
C VAL A 308 -4.67 -2.39 -3.67
N GLY A 309 -4.40 -1.67 -4.77
CA GLY A 309 -3.61 -0.43 -4.79
C GLY A 309 -2.09 -0.60 -4.96
N GLY A 310 -1.59 -1.83 -5.14
CA GLY A 310 -0.17 -2.12 -5.37
C GLY A 310 0.09 -2.97 -6.62
N THR A 311 1.24 -3.62 -6.64
CA THR A 311 1.70 -4.52 -7.71
C THR A 311 2.18 -5.86 -7.12
N VAL A 312 2.42 -6.84 -7.99
CA VAL A 312 3.09 -8.09 -7.62
C VAL A 312 4.03 -8.51 -8.73
N SER A 313 5.12 -9.16 -8.36
CA SER A 313 6.08 -9.78 -9.27
C SER A 313 6.40 -11.18 -8.77
N CYS A 314 6.62 -12.13 -9.68
CA CYS A 314 7.33 -13.35 -9.30
C CYS A 314 8.83 -13.04 -9.20
N ALA A 315 9.48 -13.48 -8.13
CA ALA A 315 10.93 -13.42 -7.96
C ALA A 315 11.38 -14.61 -7.11
N ASP A 316 12.49 -15.26 -7.49
CA ASP A 316 13.01 -16.47 -6.83
C ASP A 316 11.92 -17.56 -6.61
N SER A 317 11.00 -17.68 -7.57
CA SER A 317 9.83 -18.58 -7.54
C SER A 317 8.84 -18.32 -6.38
N ALA A 318 8.78 -17.09 -5.86
CA ALA A 318 7.77 -16.63 -4.93
C ALA A 318 7.06 -15.36 -5.43
N CYS A 319 5.75 -15.25 -5.16
CA CYS A 319 5.00 -14.01 -5.40
C CYS A 319 5.40 -12.95 -4.37
N VAL A 320 6.07 -11.88 -4.83
CA VAL A 320 6.48 -10.73 -4.03
C VAL A 320 5.50 -9.58 -4.24
N PRO A 321 4.56 -9.32 -3.31
CA PRO A 321 3.65 -8.19 -3.39
C PRO A 321 4.37 -6.90 -2.98
N ALA A 322 4.21 -5.85 -3.77
CA ALA A 322 4.79 -4.53 -3.54
C ALA A 322 3.70 -3.46 -3.44
N CYS A 323 3.91 -2.48 -2.55
CA CYS A 323 3.05 -1.31 -2.41
C CYS A 323 3.79 -0.03 -2.86
N PRO A 324 3.06 1.05 -3.18
CA PRO A 324 3.66 2.35 -3.45
C PRO A 324 4.55 2.83 -2.30
N SER A 325 5.58 3.62 -2.61
CA SER A 325 6.53 4.14 -1.60
C SER A 325 5.81 4.89 -0.47
N GLY A 326 5.96 4.41 0.76
CA GLY A 326 5.27 4.94 1.95
C GLY A 326 4.06 4.11 2.40
N GLN A 327 3.65 3.08 1.64
CA GLN A 327 2.52 2.21 1.98
C GLN A 327 2.97 0.78 2.33
N THR A 328 2.22 0.13 3.22
CA THR A 328 2.43 -1.25 3.67
C THR A 328 1.31 -2.15 3.15
N ASN A 329 1.62 -3.40 2.79
CA ASN A 329 0.60 -4.39 2.42
C ASN A 329 -0.10 -4.94 3.68
N CYS A 330 -1.28 -4.42 3.96
CA CYS A 330 -2.13 -4.87 5.06
C CYS A 330 -3.21 -5.83 4.53
N ALA A 331 -2.97 -7.13 4.74
CA ALA A 331 -3.89 -8.22 4.38
C ALA A 331 -4.38 -8.20 2.92
N GLY A 332 -3.50 -7.87 1.96
CA GLY A 332 -3.85 -7.82 0.53
C GLY A 332 -4.38 -6.47 0.06
N THR A 333 -4.21 -5.40 0.83
CA THR A 333 -4.47 -4.01 0.41
C THR A 333 -3.31 -3.11 0.82
N CYS A 334 -2.85 -2.24 -0.07
CA CYS A 334 -1.83 -1.26 0.27
C CYS A 334 -2.44 -0.10 1.08
N ARG A 335 -1.86 0.16 2.25
CA ARG A 335 -2.31 1.17 3.21
C ARG A 335 -1.18 2.11 3.57
N ASP A 336 -1.45 3.40 3.58
CA ASP A 336 -0.54 4.41 4.11
C ASP A 336 -0.54 4.31 5.64
N THR A 337 0.40 3.56 6.21
CA THR A 337 0.49 3.36 7.66
C THR A 337 0.94 4.63 8.40
N SER A 338 1.22 5.74 7.70
CA SER A 338 1.49 7.05 8.31
C SER A 338 0.25 7.92 8.49
N ALA A 339 -0.86 7.60 7.81
CA ALA A 339 -2.10 8.39 7.76
C ALA A 339 -3.42 7.57 7.87
N ASP A 340 -3.42 6.25 7.63
CA ASP A 340 -4.61 5.39 7.78
C ASP A 340 -4.89 5.11 9.26
N GLY A 341 -5.95 5.70 9.80
CA GLY A 341 -6.41 5.49 11.17
C GLY A 341 -6.87 4.07 11.51
N SER A 342 -6.97 3.15 10.53
CA SER A 342 -7.21 1.72 10.74
C SER A 342 -5.94 0.85 10.70
N ASN A 343 -4.79 1.43 10.32
CA ASN A 343 -3.53 0.72 10.10
C ASN A 343 -2.32 1.56 10.56
N CYS A 344 -2.47 2.31 11.65
CA CYS A 344 -1.52 3.36 12.00
C CYS A 344 -0.22 2.81 12.60
N GLY A 345 0.92 3.08 11.97
CA GLY A 345 2.23 2.55 12.31
C GLY A 345 2.41 1.06 11.97
N ALA A 346 1.34 0.26 12.10
CA ALA A 346 1.29 -1.15 11.73
C ALA A 346 -0.12 -1.56 11.25
N CYS A 347 -0.18 -2.57 10.39
CA CYS A 347 -1.42 -3.11 9.87
C CYS A 347 -2.36 -3.61 11.00
N GLY A 348 -3.64 -3.22 10.93
CA GLY A 348 -4.65 -3.54 11.93
C GLY A 348 -4.56 -2.75 13.24
N ASN A 349 -3.62 -1.80 13.38
CA ASN A 349 -3.60 -0.88 14.51
C ASN A 349 -4.60 0.25 14.29
N VAL A 350 -5.78 0.12 14.89
CA VAL A 350 -6.88 1.09 14.77
C VAL A 350 -6.75 2.14 15.87
N CYS A 351 -6.76 3.41 15.49
CA CYS A 351 -6.76 4.54 16.43
C CYS A 351 -8.14 4.71 17.10
N GLY A 352 -8.18 5.26 18.32
CA GLY A 352 -9.41 5.45 19.07
C GLY A 352 -10.33 6.53 18.48
N ASP A 353 -11.57 6.60 18.96
CA ASP A 353 -12.68 7.45 18.44
C ASP A 353 -12.43 8.98 18.38
N ARG A 354 -11.27 9.46 18.84
CA ARG A 354 -10.84 10.88 18.81
C ARG A 354 -9.41 11.08 18.30
N GLU A 355 -8.76 10.02 17.82
CA GLU A 355 -7.38 10.04 17.33
C GLU A 355 -7.32 9.99 15.80
N VAL A 356 -6.27 10.55 15.21
CA VAL A 356 -5.90 10.32 13.82
C VAL A 356 -4.49 9.76 13.74
N CYS A 357 -4.20 9.03 12.67
CA CYS A 357 -2.82 8.68 12.38
C CYS A 357 -2.06 9.91 11.86
N MET A 358 -0.98 10.28 12.53
CA MET A 358 0.00 11.25 12.02
C MET A 358 1.40 10.68 12.18
N GLY A 359 2.13 10.53 11.07
CA GLY A 359 3.52 10.06 11.06
C GLY A 359 3.69 8.61 11.55
N GLY A 360 2.61 7.81 11.53
CA GLY A 360 2.62 6.43 12.00
C GLY A 360 2.39 6.25 13.50
N SER A 361 1.91 7.29 14.19
CA SER A 361 1.37 7.19 15.55
C SER A 361 -0.09 7.64 15.57
N CYS A 362 -0.93 6.98 16.37
CA CYS A 362 -2.23 7.54 16.73
C CYS A 362 -1.99 8.74 17.65
N VAL A 363 -2.53 9.89 17.25
CA VAL A 363 -2.40 11.16 17.97
C VAL A 363 -3.79 11.72 18.17
N SER A 364 -4.13 12.12 19.40
CA SER A 364 -5.42 12.77 19.66
C SER A 364 -5.60 14.01 18.79
N THR A 365 -6.74 14.09 18.09
CA THR A 365 -7.15 15.29 17.34
C THR A 365 -7.64 16.40 18.26
N VAL A 366 -7.61 16.18 19.57
CA VAL A 366 -7.70 17.21 20.59
C VAL A 366 -6.26 17.63 20.94
N PRO A 367 -5.66 18.63 20.25
CA PRO A 367 -4.75 19.51 20.98
C PRO A 367 -5.60 20.07 22.14
N PRO A 368 -5.07 20.20 23.37
CA PRO A 368 -5.88 20.60 24.52
C PRO A 368 -6.56 21.92 24.21
N LEU A 369 -7.87 21.85 23.95
CA LEU A 369 -8.63 23.00 23.49
C LEU A 369 -8.50 24.10 24.54
N PRO A 370 -8.51 25.39 24.13
CA PRO A 370 -8.86 26.48 25.02
C PRO A 370 -10.33 26.27 25.42
N GLY A 371 -10.53 25.38 26.39
CA GLY A 371 -11.81 25.14 27.02
C GLY A 371 -12.18 26.35 27.88
N PRO A 372 -13.45 26.43 28.34
CA PRO A 372 -13.91 27.48 29.24
C PRO A 372 -12.87 27.83 30.29
N THR A 373 -12.58 29.13 30.42
CA THR A 373 -11.82 29.61 31.58
C THR A 373 -12.62 29.23 32.82
N PHE A 374 -11.94 28.59 33.76
CA PHE A 374 -12.44 28.42 35.12
C PHE A 374 -11.41 29.00 36.08
N ARG A 375 -11.80 30.03 36.81
CA ARG A 375 -10.95 30.72 37.77
C ARG A 375 -11.75 31.19 38.98
N VAL A 376 -11.19 31.03 40.18
CA VAL A 376 -11.72 31.65 41.40
C VAL A 376 -11.35 33.13 41.38
N THR A 377 -12.37 33.98 41.38
CA THR A 377 -12.20 35.44 41.49
C THR A 377 -12.29 35.91 42.94
N GLU A 378 -13.06 35.24 43.80
CA GLU A 378 -13.17 35.56 45.22
C GLU A 378 -13.57 34.34 46.06
N PHE A 379 -12.86 34.10 47.18
CA PHE A 379 -13.35 33.28 48.28
C PHE A 379 -13.96 34.21 49.35
N GLY A 380 -15.28 34.28 49.42
CA GLY A 380 -16.00 35.12 50.37
C GLY A 380 -15.84 34.60 51.80
N GLN A 381 -15.67 35.54 52.75
CA GLN A 381 -15.37 35.24 54.16
C GLN A 381 -16.53 35.58 55.11
N THR A 382 -17.71 35.91 54.58
CA THR A 382 -18.93 36.24 55.32
C THR A 382 -20.14 35.59 54.65
N GLY A 383 -21.27 35.44 55.37
CA GLY A 383 -22.41 34.63 54.88
C GLY A 383 -22.13 33.12 54.88
N CYS A 384 -21.17 32.70 55.70
CA CYS A 384 -20.76 31.32 55.90
C CYS A 384 -21.74 30.56 56.80
N ALA A 385 -21.82 29.25 56.59
CA ALA A 385 -22.40 28.30 57.54
C ALA A 385 -21.35 27.22 57.84
N THR A 386 -21.34 26.72 59.08
CA THR A 386 -20.48 25.63 59.55
C THR A 386 -21.32 24.58 60.28
N LEU A 387 -20.88 23.32 60.25
CA LEU A 387 -21.52 22.21 60.94
C LEU A 387 -20.45 21.24 61.48
N GLU A 388 -20.64 20.82 62.73
CA GLU A 388 -19.91 19.72 63.38
C GLU A 388 -20.22 18.37 62.68
N HIS A 389 -19.22 17.54 62.38
CA HIS A 389 -19.38 16.29 61.63
C HIS A 389 -18.75 15.00 62.21
N ASP A 390 -18.02 15.02 63.33
CA ASP A 390 -17.44 13.82 63.98
C ASP A 390 -18.50 12.74 64.19
N ALA A 391 -19.67 13.13 64.69
CA ALA A 391 -20.81 12.24 64.92
C ALA A 391 -21.34 11.51 63.65
N PHE A 392 -20.89 11.89 62.45
CA PHE A 392 -21.23 11.27 61.17
C PHE A 392 -20.04 10.58 60.48
N THR A 393 -18.83 11.13 60.58
CA THR A 393 -17.65 10.67 59.83
C THR A 393 -16.52 10.10 60.69
N GLY A 394 -16.51 10.40 62.00
CA GLY A 394 -15.28 10.45 62.79
C GLY A 394 -14.36 11.59 62.35
N ASP A 395 -13.16 11.58 62.94
CA ASP A 395 -11.97 12.39 62.66
C ASP A 395 -11.72 12.68 61.15
N ASP A 396 -11.21 13.87 60.82
CA ASP A 396 -10.93 14.34 59.45
C ASP A 396 -10.10 13.36 58.64
N ARG A 397 -10.39 13.27 57.34
CA ARG A 397 -9.49 12.66 56.34
C ARG A 397 -9.47 13.44 55.02
N GLY A 398 -9.73 14.74 55.03
CA GLY A 398 -9.63 15.69 53.92
C GLY A 398 -10.55 15.48 52.71
N GLY A 399 -11.17 14.30 52.55
CA GLY A 399 -11.84 13.88 51.33
C GLY A 399 -13.12 14.67 51.08
N LEU A 400 -13.05 15.67 50.20
CA LEU A 400 -14.10 16.68 50.02
C LEU A 400 -14.58 16.75 48.56
N ALA A 401 -15.88 16.64 48.33
CA ALA A 401 -16.48 16.83 47.00
C ALA A 401 -17.93 17.35 47.08
N VAL A 402 -18.38 18.04 46.02
CA VAL A 402 -19.70 18.69 45.97
C VAL A 402 -20.47 18.25 44.73
N SER A 403 -21.73 17.83 44.91
CA SER A 403 -22.65 17.44 43.84
C SER A 403 -23.70 18.53 43.53
N THR A 404 -24.63 18.23 42.62
CA THR A 404 -25.81 19.06 42.35
C THR A 404 -26.79 19.18 43.53
N SER A 405 -26.60 18.44 44.63
CA SER A 405 -27.47 18.51 45.81
C SER A 405 -26.79 18.31 47.18
N GLN A 406 -25.58 17.74 47.23
CA GLN A 406 -24.92 17.33 48.48
C GLN A 406 -23.45 17.78 48.53
N LEU A 407 -22.97 18.12 49.72
CA LEU A 407 -21.55 18.08 50.09
C LEU A 407 -21.23 16.66 50.59
N PHE A 408 -20.10 16.10 50.17
CA PHE A 408 -19.56 14.82 50.66
C PHE A 408 -18.24 15.07 51.39
N VAL A 409 -18.07 14.42 52.54
CA VAL A 409 -16.95 14.58 53.46
C VAL A 409 -16.53 13.21 53.97
N SER A 410 -15.25 12.87 53.89
CA SER A 410 -14.70 11.59 54.38
C SER A 410 -13.86 11.78 55.64
N GLY A 411 -14.20 11.00 56.68
CA GLY A 411 -13.41 10.84 57.90
C GLY A 411 -13.02 9.38 58.16
N ASP A 412 -12.48 9.09 59.35
CA ASP A 412 -11.91 7.78 59.68
C ASP A 412 -12.95 6.66 59.89
N GLU A 413 -14.20 7.01 60.23
CA GLU A 413 -15.31 6.09 60.48
C GLU A 413 -16.30 5.95 59.29
N ALA A 414 -16.43 6.96 58.42
CA ALA A 414 -17.25 6.92 57.19
C ALA A 414 -17.06 8.16 56.29
N THR A 415 -17.52 8.07 55.04
CA THR A 415 -17.99 9.26 54.31
C THR A 415 -19.41 9.61 54.76
N ALA A 416 -19.69 10.89 54.99
CA ALA A 416 -21.02 11.43 55.19
C ALA A 416 -21.39 12.39 54.05
N ARG A 417 -22.70 12.67 53.93
CA ARG A 417 -23.23 13.68 53.03
C ARG A 417 -24.13 14.68 53.75
N PHE A 418 -24.09 15.94 53.33
CA PHE A 418 -24.81 17.08 53.89
C PHE A 418 -25.47 17.88 52.75
N GLY A 419 -26.51 18.66 53.01
CA GLY A 419 -27.12 19.49 51.96
C GLY A 419 -26.17 20.57 51.44
N ARG A 420 -26.03 20.73 50.12
CA ARG A 420 -25.05 21.71 49.58
C ARG A 420 -25.38 23.18 49.91
N ASN A 421 -26.66 23.49 50.10
CA ASN A 421 -27.14 24.87 50.38
C ASN A 421 -27.45 25.09 51.87
N ASP A 422 -27.70 24.02 52.61
CA ASP A 422 -27.94 23.98 54.05
C ASP A 422 -27.29 22.70 54.57
N LEU A 423 -26.25 22.84 55.39
CA LEU A 423 -25.43 21.72 55.86
C LEU A 423 -26.19 20.82 56.86
N ALA A 424 -27.34 21.25 57.38
CA ALA A 424 -28.13 20.47 58.34
C ALA A 424 -28.60 19.11 57.78
N GLY A 425 -28.83 18.15 58.69
CA GLY A 425 -29.44 16.86 58.34
C GLY A 425 -28.49 15.85 57.68
N GLY A 426 -27.23 15.81 58.13
CA GLY A 426 -26.20 14.89 57.64
C GLY A 426 -26.64 13.42 57.58
N THR A 427 -26.13 12.67 56.60
CA THR A 427 -26.34 11.23 56.45
C THR A 427 -25.00 10.52 56.30
N ARG A 428 -24.66 9.66 57.26
CA ARG A 428 -23.53 8.73 57.18
C ARG A 428 -23.76 7.68 56.08
N LEU A 429 -22.75 7.43 55.25
CA LEU A 429 -22.75 6.36 54.23
C LEU A 429 -22.12 5.08 54.79
N THR A 430 -22.27 3.97 54.07
CA THR A 430 -21.68 2.66 54.43
C THR A 430 -20.35 2.37 53.73
N GLN A 431 -19.71 3.40 53.16
CA GLN A 431 -18.43 3.36 52.47
C GLN A 431 -17.55 4.55 52.92
N ILE A 432 -16.24 4.43 52.72
CA ILE A 432 -15.28 5.54 52.82
C ILE A 432 -14.77 5.83 51.40
N TRP A 433 -14.95 7.06 50.95
CA TRP A 433 -14.51 7.55 49.65
C TRP A 433 -13.28 8.47 49.84
N ASP A 434 -12.10 7.86 49.95
CA ASP A 434 -10.84 8.58 50.15
C ASP A 434 -10.31 9.30 48.89
N GLY A 435 -10.91 9.06 47.72
CA GLY A 435 -10.44 9.56 46.43
C GLY A 435 -11.47 10.42 45.69
N MET A 436 -12.24 11.26 46.39
CA MET A 436 -13.31 12.05 45.76
C MET A 436 -12.80 13.29 45.00
N VAL A 437 -13.44 13.61 43.87
CA VAL A 437 -13.26 14.83 43.07
C VAL A 437 -14.57 15.24 42.38
N THR A 438 -14.74 16.53 42.08
CA THR A 438 -15.93 17.11 41.43
C THR A 438 -15.60 17.66 40.03
N ASN A 439 -16.48 17.40 39.05
CA ASN A 439 -16.57 18.24 37.86
C ASN A 439 -17.29 19.55 38.22
N LEU A 440 -16.58 20.67 38.21
CA LEU A 440 -17.11 21.97 38.62
C LEU A 440 -18.16 22.54 37.65
N ARG A 441 -18.26 22.04 36.41
CA ARG A 441 -19.25 22.49 35.42
C ARG A 441 -20.66 21.99 35.71
N ASN A 442 -20.80 20.72 36.11
CA ASN A 442 -22.09 20.05 36.27
C ASN A 442 -22.29 19.41 37.66
N ASN A 443 -21.32 19.55 38.55
CA ASN A 443 -21.27 18.92 39.87
C ASN A 443 -21.54 17.41 39.85
N ALA A 444 -20.99 16.70 38.86
CA ALA A 444 -20.78 15.26 38.94
C ALA A 444 -19.61 14.97 39.91
N VAL A 445 -19.82 14.07 40.87
CA VAL A 445 -18.80 13.63 41.83
C VAL A 445 -18.28 12.27 41.41
N TYR A 446 -16.96 12.11 41.38
CA TYR A 446 -16.28 10.86 41.02
C TYR A 446 -15.37 10.40 42.16
N VAL A 447 -15.18 9.08 42.26
CA VAL A 447 -14.16 8.44 43.10
C VAL A 447 -13.07 7.86 42.20
N LEU A 448 -11.80 8.16 42.52
CA LEU A 448 -10.62 7.57 41.90
C LEU A 448 -10.56 6.06 42.16
N ALA A 449 -10.26 5.28 41.12
CA ALA A 449 -10.31 3.82 41.16
C ALA A 449 -9.28 3.16 40.24
N ASP A 450 -8.99 1.88 40.51
CA ASP A 450 -8.19 1.00 39.66
C ASP A 450 -9.04 -0.13 39.06
N ASP A 451 -8.43 -1.26 38.70
CA ASP A 451 -9.11 -2.44 38.14
C ASP A 451 -9.70 -3.38 39.22
N ALA A 452 -9.35 -3.19 40.49
CA ALA A 452 -9.93 -3.89 41.64
C ALA A 452 -11.07 -3.11 42.31
N GLY A 453 -10.99 -1.77 42.36
CA GLY A 453 -12.06 -0.94 42.90
C GLY A 453 -11.70 0.52 43.18
N PRO A 454 -12.52 1.23 43.98
CA PRO A 454 -12.20 2.52 44.57
C PRO A 454 -10.85 2.51 45.31
N LEU A 455 -10.07 3.58 45.21
CA LEU A 455 -8.81 3.72 45.93
C LEU A 455 -9.04 4.23 47.37
N GLU A 456 -8.57 3.44 48.34
CA GLU A 456 -8.63 3.70 49.78
C GLU A 456 -7.21 3.88 50.37
N ARG A 457 -7.10 4.38 51.62
CA ARG A 457 -5.91 4.39 52.52
C ARG A 457 -4.55 4.10 51.87
N GLY A 458 -3.99 5.09 51.17
CA GLY A 458 -2.64 5.03 50.56
C GLY A 458 -2.62 5.27 49.05
N GLY A 459 -3.79 5.28 48.40
CA GLY A 459 -3.89 5.52 46.97
C GLY A 459 -3.39 4.33 46.15
N GLY A 460 -2.95 4.58 44.93
CA GLY A 460 -2.60 3.48 44.01
C GLY A 460 -2.29 3.96 42.60
N THR A 461 -2.50 3.09 41.62
CA THR A 461 -2.44 3.46 40.19
C THR A 461 -3.86 3.64 39.69
N ILE A 462 -4.25 4.89 39.43
CA ILE A 462 -5.58 5.23 38.95
C ILE A 462 -5.72 4.73 37.50
N THR A 463 -6.71 3.89 37.23
CA THR A 463 -7.05 3.42 35.87
C THR A 463 -8.44 3.90 35.42
N ARG A 464 -9.28 4.36 36.36
CA ARG A 464 -10.63 4.85 36.08
C ARG A 464 -11.13 5.82 37.15
N LEU A 465 -12.23 6.50 36.85
CA LEU A 465 -13.02 7.31 37.75
C LEU A 465 -14.45 6.74 37.79
N LEU A 466 -15.02 6.54 38.98
CA LEU A 466 -16.35 5.97 39.17
C LEU A 466 -17.34 7.05 39.61
N LEU A 467 -18.46 7.21 38.90
CA LEU A 467 -19.45 8.25 39.19
C LEU A 467 -20.25 7.90 40.46
N LEU A 468 -20.41 8.86 41.37
CA LEU A 468 -21.37 8.79 42.48
C LEU A 468 -22.71 9.40 42.10
N SER A 469 -23.79 8.80 42.60
CA SER A 469 -25.12 9.39 42.58
C SER A 469 -25.14 10.68 43.40
N ALA A 470 -25.48 11.79 42.75
CA ALA A 470 -25.42 13.13 43.35
C ALA A 470 -26.20 13.27 44.66
N SER A 471 -27.29 12.52 44.84
CA SER A 471 -28.12 12.55 46.05
C SER A 471 -27.87 11.40 47.03
N SER A 472 -27.50 10.20 46.55
CA SER A 472 -27.35 9.02 47.43
C SER A 472 -25.92 8.75 47.90
N GLY A 473 -24.89 9.22 47.17
CA GLY A 473 -23.49 8.89 47.46
C GLY A 473 -23.08 7.44 47.13
N GLN A 474 -23.98 6.65 46.54
CA GLN A 474 -23.71 5.31 46.03
C GLN A 474 -23.14 5.37 44.61
N LEU A 475 -22.41 4.33 44.19
CA LEU A 475 -21.91 4.19 42.81
C LEU A 475 -23.08 4.18 41.81
N ALA A 476 -23.00 5.02 40.77
CA ALA A 476 -24.02 5.19 39.75
C ALA A 476 -23.84 4.27 38.52
N GLY A 477 -22.85 3.36 38.55
CA GLY A 477 -22.53 2.43 37.45
C GLY A 477 -21.74 3.03 36.28
N THR A 478 -21.88 4.33 36.01
CA THR A 478 -21.05 5.04 35.03
C THR A 478 -19.59 5.13 35.50
N GLN A 479 -18.65 4.87 34.58
CA GLN A 479 -17.21 5.00 34.81
C GLN A 479 -16.54 5.71 33.63
N VAL A 480 -15.48 6.47 33.92
CA VAL A 480 -14.57 7.05 32.92
C VAL A 480 -13.26 6.26 33.00
N ARG A 481 -12.87 5.56 31.94
CA ARG A 481 -11.61 4.79 31.92
C ARG A 481 -10.48 5.69 31.42
N LEU A 482 -9.34 5.68 32.10
CA LEU A 482 -8.20 6.52 31.73
C LEU A 482 -7.46 5.95 30.51
N SER A 483 -7.03 6.83 29.60
CA SER A 483 -6.21 6.44 28.44
C SER A 483 -4.78 6.04 28.85
N THR A 484 -4.24 6.67 29.90
CA THR A 484 -2.96 6.31 30.53
C THR A 484 -3.14 6.16 32.04
N PRO A 485 -2.66 5.07 32.69
CA PRO A 485 -2.75 4.95 34.14
C PRO A 485 -1.91 6.00 34.87
N ILE A 486 -2.44 6.59 35.94
CA ILE A 486 -1.75 7.62 36.75
C ILE A 486 -1.25 7.01 38.06
N PRO A 487 0.07 6.90 38.30
CA PRO A 487 0.61 6.45 39.57
C PRO A 487 0.47 7.57 40.62
N ALA A 488 -0.32 7.34 41.66
CA ALA A 488 -0.70 8.29 42.70
C ALA A 488 -0.78 7.60 44.08
N SER A 489 0.28 6.91 44.48
CA SER A 489 0.43 6.35 45.84
C SER A 489 1.01 7.39 46.80
N GLY A 490 0.44 7.49 48.00
CA GLY A 490 0.83 8.45 49.03
C GLY A 490 0.99 7.78 50.41
N SER A 491 1.65 8.49 51.34
CA SER A 491 1.63 8.11 52.76
C SER A 491 0.25 8.39 53.36
N THR A 492 -0.24 7.54 54.27
CA THR A 492 -1.58 7.68 54.86
C THR A 492 -1.79 8.96 55.67
N PHE A 493 -0.70 9.66 56.01
CA PHE A 493 -0.69 11.01 56.59
C PHE A 493 0.32 11.86 55.82
N GLY A 494 0.05 13.16 55.66
CA GLY A 494 1.05 14.14 55.21
C GLY A 494 1.52 14.02 53.76
N SER A 495 0.72 13.38 52.90
CA SER A 495 1.07 12.99 51.52
C SER A 495 1.52 14.13 50.58
N THR A 496 2.24 13.78 49.52
CA THR A 496 2.64 14.66 48.41
C THR A 496 1.63 14.65 47.25
N VAL A 497 0.69 13.70 47.23
CA VAL A 497 -0.37 13.60 46.22
C VAL A 497 -1.42 14.69 46.46
N GLY A 498 -1.86 15.36 45.39
CA GLY A 498 -2.94 16.36 45.45
C GLY A 498 -4.03 16.07 44.43
N LEU A 499 -5.29 16.17 44.84
CA LEU A 499 -6.48 15.93 44.02
C LEU A 499 -7.24 17.24 43.81
N PHE A 500 -7.49 17.60 42.54
CA PHE A 500 -8.00 18.91 42.19
C PHE A 500 -9.27 18.81 41.34
N SER A 501 -10.38 19.29 41.90
CA SER A 501 -11.67 19.39 41.21
C SER A 501 -11.64 20.52 40.18
N GLY A 502 -12.04 20.28 38.94
CA GLY A 502 -11.93 21.24 37.84
C GLY A 502 -13.12 21.23 36.89
N TRP A 503 -13.12 22.16 35.93
CA TRP A 503 -14.22 22.35 34.99
C TRP A 503 -14.08 21.41 33.77
N ASP A 504 -14.92 20.36 33.72
CA ASP A 504 -14.87 19.18 32.83
C ASP A 504 -13.61 18.30 32.93
N ARG A 505 -12.75 18.55 33.91
CA ARG A 505 -11.46 17.89 34.08
C ARG A 505 -11.07 17.86 35.54
N VAL A 506 -10.24 16.91 35.93
CA VAL A 506 -9.62 16.86 37.26
C VAL A 506 -8.11 16.79 37.11
N ALA A 507 -7.36 17.40 38.04
CA ALA A 507 -5.92 17.21 38.09
C ALA A 507 -5.51 16.29 39.23
N VAL A 508 -4.49 15.48 38.96
CA VAL A 508 -3.79 14.64 39.93
C VAL A 508 -2.34 15.09 39.92
N HIS A 509 -1.89 15.71 41.01
CA HIS A 509 -0.47 15.90 41.25
C HIS A 509 0.04 14.68 42.02
N ASN A 510 1.04 13.94 41.52
CA ASN A 510 1.50 12.71 42.17
C ASN A 510 2.70 12.89 43.11
N GLY A 511 3.00 14.12 43.50
CA GLY A 511 4.20 14.48 44.27
C GLY A 511 5.39 14.93 43.42
N SER A 512 5.39 14.61 42.11
CA SER A 512 6.50 14.90 41.18
C SER A 512 6.07 15.42 39.80
N ARG A 513 4.84 15.15 39.38
CA ARG A 513 4.26 15.53 38.08
C ARG A 513 2.78 15.86 38.24
N VAL A 514 2.24 16.70 37.35
CA VAL A 514 0.81 17.00 37.28
C VAL A 514 0.21 16.33 36.04
N TYR A 515 -0.87 15.59 36.26
CA TYR A 515 -1.71 15.01 35.21
C TYR A 515 -3.07 15.70 35.21
N VAL A 516 -3.64 15.94 34.04
CA VAL A 516 -5.05 16.35 33.87
C VAL A 516 -5.80 15.23 33.15
N VAL A 517 -6.97 14.87 33.68
CA VAL A 517 -7.92 13.94 33.08
C VAL A 517 -9.10 14.73 32.52
N ASP A 518 -9.38 14.60 31.22
CA ASP A 518 -10.66 15.01 30.64
C ASP A 518 -11.78 14.05 31.09
N LEU A 519 -12.87 14.55 31.66
CA LEU A 519 -13.94 13.70 32.21
C LEU A 519 -14.94 13.18 31.15
N ALA A 520 -14.85 13.62 29.91
CA ALA A 520 -15.72 13.24 28.79
C ALA A 520 -15.09 12.23 27.82
N SER A 521 -13.77 12.00 27.87
CA SER A 521 -13.09 10.84 27.26
C SER A 521 -12.36 9.95 28.27
N GLY A 522 -11.82 10.51 29.35
CA GLY A 522 -10.77 9.87 30.15
C GLY A 522 -9.36 10.10 29.59
N ASP A 523 -9.18 11.05 28.67
CA ASP A 523 -7.86 11.38 28.12
C ASP A 523 -6.96 11.98 29.20
N VAL A 524 -5.78 11.38 29.39
CA VAL A 524 -4.80 11.80 30.38
C VAL A 524 -3.69 12.60 29.72
N THR A 525 -3.59 13.88 30.09
CA THR A 525 -2.50 14.77 29.67
C THR A 525 -1.50 14.93 30.81
N ASP A 526 -0.26 14.50 30.60
CA ASP A 526 0.87 14.77 31.48
C ASP A 526 1.38 16.20 31.24
N LEU A 527 1.18 17.10 32.19
CA LEU A 527 1.55 18.52 32.08
C LEU A 527 3.02 18.79 32.43
N GLY A 528 3.80 17.73 32.73
CA GLY A 528 5.22 17.82 33.05
C GLY A 528 5.53 17.65 34.54
N ALA A 529 6.83 17.74 34.84
CA ALA A 529 7.35 17.64 36.20
C ALA A 529 7.14 18.94 36.98
N MET A 530 6.64 18.82 38.21
CA MET A 530 6.40 19.91 39.15
C MET A 530 6.71 19.37 40.55
N THR A 531 7.51 20.09 41.34
CA THR A 531 7.79 19.72 42.73
C THR A 531 6.57 19.96 43.60
N THR A 532 6.33 19.08 44.58
CA THR A 532 5.27 19.29 45.59
C THR A 532 5.38 20.70 46.21
N PRO A 533 4.34 21.53 46.13
CA PRO A 533 4.39 22.88 46.69
C PRO A 533 4.31 22.86 48.22
N THR A 534 4.64 23.98 48.86
CA THR A 534 4.27 24.22 50.27
C THR A 534 2.75 24.15 50.41
N ARG A 535 2.23 23.28 51.28
CA ARG A 535 0.78 23.09 51.50
C ARG A 535 0.47 22.57 52.89
N ARG A 536 -0.73 22.87 53.40
CA ARG A 536 -1.35 22.18 54.55
C ARG A 536 -1.55 20.68 54.26
N THR A 537 -1.38 19.84 55.27
CA THR A 537 -1.47 18.37 55.17
C THR A 537 -2.80 17.87 55.71
N CYS A 538 -3.45 16.94 55.02
CA CYS A 538 -4.58 16.18 55.55
C CYS A 538 -4.13 14.90 56.28
N GLU A 539 -5.03 14.37 57.11
CA GLU A 539 -5.05 13.01 57.67
C GLU A 539 -5.34 11.92 56.60
N ASN A 540 -4.77 12.08 55.39
CA ASN A 540 -5.02 11.15 54.28
C ASN A 540 -3.87 11.08 53.25
N TRP A 541 -4.04 10.16 52.29
CA TRP A 541 -3.10 9.92 51.19
C TRP A 541 -3.09 11.00 50.10
N ALA A 542 -3.92 12.03 50.22
CA ALA A 542 -3.90 13.22 49.36
C ALA A 542 -4.26 14.51 50.13
N TYR A 543 -4.16 15.66 49.46
CA TYR A 543 -4.76 16.93 49.84
C TYR A 543 -5.68 17.45 48.72
N TRP A 544 -6.66 18.31 49.03
CA TRP A 544 -7.73 18.69 48.10
C TRP A 544 -7.71 20.17 47.69
N GLY A 545 -7.97 20.41 46.41
CA GLY A 545 -8.00 21.75 45.84
C GLY A 545 -8.87 21.88 44.59
N LEU A 546 -8.71 23.01 43.89
CA LEU A 546 -9.38 23.30 42.63
C LEU A 546 -8.36 23.40 41.49
N LEU A 547 -8.71 22.87 40.30
CA LEU A 547 -7.97 23.05 39.07
C LEU A 547 -8.52 24.25 38.32
N GLU A 548 -7.80 25.36 38.33
CA GLU A 548 -8.06 26.50 37.45
C GLU A 548 -7.49 26.24 36.05
N HIS A 549 -8.13 26.84 35.05
CA HIS A 549 -7.72 26.78 33.66
C HIS A 549 -8.04 28.09 32.95
N SER A 550 -7.15 28.54 32.07
CA SER A 550 -7.42 29.62 31.12
C SER A 550 -6.50 29.51 29.89
N GLY A 551 -7.06 29.60 28.68
CA GLY A 551 -6.35 29.38 27.43
C GLY A 551 -5.75 27.96 27.35
N SER A 552 -4.42 27.85 27.35
CA SER A 552 -3.72 26.56 27.47
C SER A 552 -3.06 26.33 28.83
N THR A 553 -3.33 27.22 29.81
CA THR A 553 -2.62 27.26 31.09
C THR A 553 -3.47 26.72 32.24
N TYR A 554 -2.81 26.06 33.18
CA TYR A 554 -3.42 25.44 34.35
C TYR A 554 -2.78 25.97 35.64
N ASP A 555 -3.59 26.21 36.66
CA ASP A 555 -3.14 26.60 38.00
C ASP A 555 -3.83 25.72 39.07
N LEU A 556 -3.06 25.26 40.05
CA LEU A 556 -3.55 24.44 41.16
C LEU A 556 -3.87 25.34 42.36
N VAL A 557 -5.14 25.43 42.77
CA VAL A 557 -5.58 26.21 43.93
C VAL A 557 -5.71 25.32 45.16
N TYR A 558 -5.01 25.66 46.25
CA TYR A 558 -4.98 24.88 47.49
C TYR A 558 -4.57 25.77 48.69
N VAL A 559 -4.68 25.22 49.91
CA VAL A 559 -4.29 25.90 51.15
C VAL A 559 -2.78 25.78 51.39
N GLU A 560 -2.07 26.91 51.36
CA GLU A 560 -0.61 26.96 51.57
C GLU A 560 -0.26 26.95 53.07
N SER A 561 -1.05 27.67 53.87
CA SER A 561 -0.84 27.90 55.30
C SER A 561 -2.14 28.33 55.98
N SER A 562 -2.15 28.49 57.31
CA SER A 562 -3.31 29.00 58.08
C SER A 562 -3.80 30.39 57.68
N THR A 563 -3.10 31.15 56.82
CA THR A 563 -3.50 32.50 56.43
C THR A 563 -3.58 32.72 54.92
N ALA A 564 -3.35 31.70 54.10
CA ALA A 564 -3.28 31.84 52.64
C ALA A 564 -3.80 30.63 51.86
N VAL A 565 -4.73 30.92 50.94
CA VAL A 565 -5.06 30.04 49.79
C VAL A 565 -4.39 30.63 48.56
N VAL A 566 -3.61 29.81 47.85
CA VAL A 566 -2.77 30.22 46.71
C VAL A 566 -3.09 29.42 45.47
N ARG A 567 -2.69 29.94 44.31
CA ARG A 567 -2.69 29.25 43.01
C ARG A 567 -1.24 29.01 42.58
N ALA A 568 -0.89 27.78 42.21
CA ALA A 568 0.43 27.41 41.70
C ALA A 568 0.38 27.10 40.20
N ARG A 569 1.19 27.81 39.40
CA ARG A 569 1.23 27.66 37.95
C ARG A 569 1.87 26.32 37.55
N VAL A 570 1.13 25.49 36.82
CA VAL A 570 1.66 24.24 36.27
C VAL A 570 2.45 24.53 34.98
N PRO A 571 3.61 23.88 34.73
CA PRO A 571 4.37 23.01 35.62
C PRO A 571 5.41 23.75 36.50
N SER A 572 5.51 25.08 36.41
CA SER A 572 6.59 25.84 37.04
C SER A 572 6.57 25.87 38.57
N GLY A 573 5.44 25.55 39.21
CA GLY A 573 5.25 25.59 40.66
C GLY A 573 5.22 27.00 41.26
N ALA A 574 5.24 28.06 40.43
CA ALA A 574 5.24 29.43 40.91
C ALA A 574 3.88 29.79 41.54
N THR A 575 3.89 30.17 42.82
CA THR A 575 2.67 30.52 43.57
C THR A 575 2.29 32.00 43.45
N SER A 576 0.99 32.27 43.54
CA SER A 576 0.44 33.61 43.76
C SER A 576 -0.83 33.53 44.62
N PRO A 577 -1.14 34.55 45.45
CA PRO A 577 -2.30 34.49 46.34
C PRO A 577 -3.64 34.47 45.58
N VAL A 578 -4.61 33.75 46.12
CA VAL A 578 -6.03 33.82 45.73
C VAL A 578 -6.82 34.57 46.80
N ALA A 579 -6.62 34.22 48.07
CA ALA A 579 -7.21 34.91 49.21
C ALA A 579 -6.30 34.82 50.44
N SER A 580 -6.38 35.84 51.29
CA SER A 580 -5.70 35.92 52.59
C SER A 580 -6.72 35.93 53.71
N PHE A 581 -6.39 35.26 54.81
CA PHE A 581 -7.29 34.96 55.93
C PHE A 581 -6.62 35.32 57.26
N THR A 582 -7.42 35.50 58.30
CA THR A 582 -6.94 35.75 59.67
C THR A 582 -6.48 34.46 60.33
N ASP A 583 -7.32 33.41 60.26
CA ASP A 583 -6.94 32.05 60.64
C ASP A 583 -7.87 31.02 59.98
N LEU A 584 -7.29 30.10 59.22
CA LEU A 584 -7.94 28.95 58.59
C LEU A 584 -7.86 27.69 59.46
N GLY A 585 -7.18 27.72 60.62
CA GLY A 585 -6.79 26.50 61.32
C GLY A 585 -5.83 25.65 60.47
N ASP A 586 -5.91 24.35 60.66
CA ASP A 586 -5.31 23.25 59.87
C ASP A 586 -5.74 23.21 58.41
N MET A 587 -7.04 23.39 58.11
CA MET A 587 -7.72 23.37 56.80
C MET A 587 -6.84 22.91 55.62
N CYS A 588 -6.91 21.61 55.30
CA CYS A 588 -6.12 21.00 54.24
C CYS A 588 -6.88 20.80 52.92
N SER A 589 -8.20 20.97 52.93
CA SER A 589 -9.11 20.55 51.87
C SER A 589 -10.11 21.65 51.51
N ILE A 590 -10.19 21.99 50.21
CA ILE A 590 -11.17 22.95 49.68
C ILE A 590 -11.88 22.41 48.43
N GLY A 591 -13.15 22.78 48.29
CA GLY A 591 -14.03 22.39 47.20
C GLY A 591 -14.93 23.54 46.76
N ALA A 592 -15.59 23.40 45.62
CA ALA A 592 -16.42 24.46 45.05
C ALA A 592 -17.66 23.91 44.32
N SER A 593 -18.70 24.75 44.27
CA SER A 593 -19.83 24.57 43.35
C SER A 593 -20.14 25.92 42.72
N PRO A 594 -19.63 26.20 41.50
CA PRO A 594 -19.93 27.43 40.78
C PRO A 594 -21.42 27.62 40.50
N THR A 595 -22.17 26.54 40.26
CA THR A 595 -23.64 26.57 40.11
C THR A 595 -24.36 27.05 41.38
N ALA A 596 -23.78 26.80 42.56
CA ALA A 596 -24.31 27.30 43.84
C ALA A 596 -23.75 28.68 44.24
N GLY A 597 -22.72 29.19 43.55
CA GLY A 597 -21.98 30.40 43.97
C GLY A 597 -21.28 30.24 45.33
N ARG A 598 -20.79 29.04 45.66
CA ARG A 598 -20.18 28.73 46.98
C ARG A 598 -18.88 27.95 46.88
N TRP A 599 -18.01 28.18 47.87
CA TRP A 599 -16.89 27.31 48.22
C TRP A 599 -17.16 26.56 49.52
N TYR A 600 -16.44 25.47 49.71
CA TYR A 600 -16.62 24.50 50.78
C TYR A 600 -15.25 24.08 51.31
N PHE A 601 -15.19 23.74 52.59
CA PHE A 601 -13.97 23.37 53.30
C PHE A 601 -14.29 22.45 54.48
N HIS A 602 -13.29 21.71 54.95
CA HIS A 602 -13.25 21.18 56.31
C HIS A 602 -12.21 21.98 57.12
N VAL A 603 -12.40 22.09 58.44
CA VAL A 603 -11.47 22.67 59.40
C VAL A 603 -11.67 22.04 60.79
N GLU A 604 -10.58 21.66 61.46
CA GLU A 604 -10.51 21.22 62.86
C GLU A 604 -10.24 22.45 63.77
N TYR A 605 -10.54 22.33 65.06
CA TYR A 605 -10.34 23.38 66.10
C TYR A 605 -11.05 24.73 65.85
N ASP A 606 -10.56 25.79 66.51
CA ASP A 606 -11.06 27.16 66.42
C ASP A 606 -10.50 27.86 65.17
N SER A 607 -11.38 28.30 64.25
CA SER A 607 -11.01 29.04 63.03
C SER A 607 -11.75 30.39 62.93
N GLN A 608 -11.40 31.23 61.94
CA GLN A 608 -12.14 32.48 61.70
C GLN A 608 -13.62 32.26 61.29
N PHE A 609 -13.99 31.04 60.88
CA PHE A 609 -15.36 30.66 60.52
C PHE A 609 -16.18 30.14 61.69
N GLY A 610 -15.59 30.13 62.89
CA GLY A 610 -16.13 29.49 64.08
C GLY A 610 -15.53 28.09 64.27
N GLY A 611 -15.71 27.60 65.49
CA GLY A 611 -15.23 26.32 65.97
C GLY A 611 -15.47 26.21 67.47
N ALA A 612 -15.09 25.07 68.03
CA ALA A 612 -14.85 24.90 69.45
C ALA A 612 -13.52 24.16 69.59
N THR A 613 -12.90 24.21 70.78
CA THR A 613 -11.50 23.85 71.01
C THR A 613 -11.14 22.34 70.83
N ILE A 614 -12.08 21.54 70.33
CA ILE A 614 -11.97 20.16 69.81
C ILE A 614 -13.24 19.90 68.98
N SER A 615 -13.21 20.11 67.65
CA SER A 615 -14.44 20.05 66.83
C SER A 615 -14.18 19.92 65.33
N GLU A 616 -14.74 18.88 64.72
CA GLU A 616 -14.69 18.60 63.28
C GLU A 616 -15.70 19.43 62.51
N ASN A 617 -15.29 20.49 61.80
CA ASN A 617 -16.22 21.41 61.15
C ASN A 617 -16.15 21.38 59.62
N VAL A 618 -17.29 21.18 58.98
CA VAL A 618 -17.45 21.44 57.54
C VAL A 618 -18.14 22.77 57.33
N GLY A 619 -17.55 23.58 56.46
CA GLY A 619 -18.00 24.93 56.18
C GLY A 619 -18.38 25.15 54.74
N SER A 620 -19.25 26.14 54.52
CA SER A 620 -19.56 26.66 53.20
C SER A 620 -19.80 28.16 53.23
N CYS A 621 -19.11 28.89 52.38
CA CYS A 621 -19.22 30.35 52.22
C CYS A 621 -19.49 30.72 50.75
N PRO A 622 -19.99 31.94 50.45
CA PRO A 622 -20.10 32.44 49.08
C PRO A 622 -18.74 32.50 48.36
N ALA A 623 -18.72 32.25 47.07
CA ALA A 623 -17.54 32.45 46.21
C ALA A 623 -17.96 32.98 44.83
N THR A 624 -17.08 33.74 44.19
CA THR A 624 -17.25 34.16 42.81
C THR A 624 -16.24 33.45 41.91
N PHE A 625 -16.67 33.13 40.69
CA PHE A 625 -15.90 32.39 39.71
C PHE A 625 -16.05 33.06 38.34
N ASP A 626 -14.93 33.20 37.63
CA ASP A 626 -14.95 33.39 36.18
C ASP A 626 -15.08 32.01 35.54
N THR A 627 -16.21 31.78 34.85
CA THR A 627 -16.57 30.55 34.16
C THR A 627 -16.66 30.77 32.63
N SER A 628 -15.92 31.75 32.11
CA SER A 628 -16.04 32.20 30.72
C SER A 628 -15.64 31.15 29.67
N SER A 629 -16.63 30.35 29.24
CA SER A 629 -16.73 29.90 27.85
C SER A 629 -17.02 31.09 26.94
N GLY A 630 -15.98 31.82 26.57
CA GLY A 630 -16.14 33.04 25.79
C GLY A 630 -16.29 32.75 24.29
N LEU A 631 -17.50 32.70 23.75
CA LEU A 631 -17.70 32.70 22.30
C LEU A 631 -17.96 34.14 21.82
N ARG A 632 -17.15 34.61 20.88
CA ARG A 632 -17.40 35.84 20.11
C ARG A 632 -17.24 35.58 18.62
N VAL A 633 -18.28 35.82 17.83
CA VAL A 633 -18.22 35.80 16.35
C VAL A 633 -17.44 37.04 15.88
N SER A 634 -16.30 36.85 15.23
CA SER A 634 -15.45 37.94 14.76
C SER A 634 -15.78 38.39 13.34
N SER A 635 -16.20 37.48 12.46
CA SER A 635 -16.84 37.83 11.17
C SER A 635 -17.61 36.66 10.56
N LEU A 636 -18.61 36.95 9.73
CA LEU A 636 -19.37 35.96 8.97
C LEU A 636 -19.13 36.17 7.47
N GLY A 637 -18.64 35.16 6.78
CA GLY A 637 -18.37 35.21 5.34
C GLY A 637 -19.62 34.95 4.51
N GLY A 638 -19.74 35.62 3.36
CA GLY A 638 -20.84 35.45 2.40
C GLY A 638 -20.41 34.94 1.02
N ALA A 639 -19.28 34.23 0.94
CA ALA A 639 -18.74 33.68 -0.30
C ALA A 639 -18.46 32.18 -0.17
N SER A 640 -18.51 31.45 -1.29
CA SER A 640 -18.32 29.99 -1.36
C SER A 640 -19.24 29.20 -0.40
N CYS A 641 -20.46 29.70 -0.21
CA CYS A 641 -21.49 29.07 0.59
C CYS A 641 -22.01 27.78 -0.07
N THR A 642 -22.54 26.87 0.73
CA THR A 642 -23.29 25.69 0.26
C THR A 642 -24.74 25.89 0.67
N LEU A 643 -25.68 25.66 -0.26
CA LEU A 643 -27.12 25.81 -0.03
C LEU A 643 -27.88 24.59 -0.55
N VAL A 644 -29.05 24.33 0.02
CA VAL A 644 -30.04 23.35 -0.43
C VAL A 644 -31.43 23.98 -0.38
N GLU A 645 -32.23 23.72 -1.42
CA GLU A 645 -33.66 24.05 -1.44
C GLU A 645 -34.42 22.98 -0.65
N HIS A 646 -35.38 23.34 0.20
CA HIS A 646 -36.09 22.39 1.08
C HIS A 646 -37.63 22.52 1.16
N THR A 647 -38.28 23.12 0.14
CA THR A 647 -39.74 23.24 0.12
C THR A 647 -40.43 21.86 0.18
N ASP A 648 -39.87 20.85 -0.47
CA ASP A 648 -40.44 19.50 -0.51
C ASP A 648 -40.37 18.77 0.87
N GLU A 649 -39.33 19.01 1.67
CA GLU A 649 -39.19 18.45 3.01
C GLU A 649 -39.96 19.22 4.09
N THR A 650 -39.83 20.55 4.16
CA THR A 650 -40.38 21.35 5.28
C THR A 650 -41.67 22.10 4.97
N GLY A 651 -41.99 22.35 3.70
CA GLY A 651 -42.88 23.46 3.30
C GLY A 651 -42.28 24.83 3.65
N ASP A 652 -43.10 25.89 3.52
CA ASP A 652 -42.79 27.28 3.90
C ASP A 652 -41.98 27.38 5.20
N ASP A 653 -41.03 28.32 5.21
CA ASP A 653 -40.23 28.83 6.32
C ASP A 653 -41.00 28.87 7.64
N ARG A 654 -40.34 28.42 8.71
CA ARG A 654 -40.64 28.86 10.08
C ARG A 654 -39.38 29.07 10.92
N GLY A 655 -38.23 29.38 10.31
CA GLY A 655 -36.98 29.85 10.92
C GLY A 655 -36.33 28.94 11.99
N GLY A 656 -36.93 27.80 12.32
CA GLY A 656 -36.60 27.04 13.52
C GLY A 656 -35.35 26.20 13.33
N ILE A 657 -34.18 26.81 13.54
CA ILE A 657 -32.86 26.23 13.23
C ILE A 657 -32.10 25.73 14.47
N ALA A 658 -31.50 24.53 14.35
CA ALA A 658 -30.58 23.96 15.33
C ALA A 658 -29.53 23.08 14.63
N VAL A 659 -28.33 22.93 15.21
CA VAL A 659 -27.25 22.14 14.60
C VAL A 659 -26.64 21.18 15.62
N SER A 660 -26.59 19.90 15.27
CA SER A 660 -26.09 18.81 16.11
C SER A 660 -24.68 18.37 15.73
N SER A 661 -24.19 17.32 16.40
CA SER A 661 -22.95 16.62 16.05
C SER A 661 -22.97 15.97 14.65
N SER A 662 -24.11 15.91 13.95
CA SER A 662 -24.22 15.32 12.60
C SER A 662 -25.20 16.01 11.63
N HIS A 663 -26.25 16.68 12.11
CA HIS A 663 -27.32 17.23 11.27
C HIS A 663 -27.62 18.70 11.59
N VAL A 664 -28.09 19.44 10.58
CA VAL A 664 -28.85 20.67 10.77
C VAL A 664 -30.33 20.30 10.77
N PHE A 665 -31.09 20.91 11.67
CA PHE A 665 -32.55 20.84 11.69
C PHE A 665 -33.12 22.21 11.31
N VAL A 666 -34.08 22.22 10.39
CA VAL A 666 -34.86 23.42 9.99
C VAL A 666 -36.34 23.08 10.09
N SER A 667 -37.13 24.03 10.56
CA SER A 667 -38.57 23.87 10.77
C SER A 667 -39.37 24.73 9.80
N GLY A 668 -40.28 24.12 9.06
CA GLY A 668 -41.28 24.78 8.23
C GLY A 668 -42.73 24.39 8.58
N ASP A 669 -43.70 24.85 7.80
CA ASP A 669 -45.14 24.73 8.10
C ASP A 669 -45.71 23.32 7.88
N ARG A 670 -45.01 22.46 7.12
CA ARG A 670 -45.35 21.04 6.94
C ARG A 670 -44.61 20.13 7.93
N ALA A 671 -43.32 20.37 8.14
CA ALA A 671 -42.47 19.58 9.04
C ALA A 671 -41.18 20.31 9.43
N THR A 672 -40.57 19.86 10.51
CA THR A 672 -39.12 19.98 10.71
C THR A 672 -38.43 18.86 9.94
N ALA A 673 -37.34 19.18 9.26
CA ALA A 673 -36.51 18.24 8.52
C ALA A 673 -35.06 18.24 9.02
N ARG A 674 -34.33 17.17 8.74
CA ARG A 674 -32.89 17.01 9.05
C ARG A 674 -32.06 16.97 7.76
N PHE A 675 -30.93 17.64 7.76
CA PHE A 675 -29.96 17.69 6.65
C PHE A 675 -28.56 17.38 7.18
N ARG A 676 -27.73 16.63 6.45
CA ARG A 676 -26.37 16.30 6.92
C ARG A 676 -25.52 17.56 7.00
N ARG A 677 -24.98 17.90 8.19
CA ARG A 677 -24.36 19.22 8.44
C ARG A 677 -23.12 19.52 7.58
N THR A 678 -22.51 18.49 7.01
CA THR A 678 -21.26 18.54 6.25
C THR A 678 -21.42 19.12 4.85
N ASP A 679 -22.56 18.86 4.21
CA ASP A 679 -22.80 19.02 2.78
C ASP A 679 -24.28 19.30 2.43
N LEU A 680 -25.17 19.37 3.43
CA LEU A 680 -26.63 19.57 3.35
C LEU A 680 -27.41 18.53 2.52
N GLY A 681 -26.75 17.52 1.95
CA GLY A 681 -27.38 16.60 1.00
C GLY A 681 -28.29 15.54 1.63
N ALA A 682 -29.41 15.26 0.94
CA ALA A 682 -30.49 14.36 1.34
C ALA A 682 -31.20 14.83 2.62
N GLY A 683 -32.16 15.75 2.44
CA GLY A 683 -33.09 16.15 3.49
C GLY A 683 -34.05 15.02 3.85
N GLU A 684 -34.45 14.96 5.12
CA GLU A 684 -35.47 14.02 5.58
C GLU A 684 -36.45 14.68 6.56
N PRO A 685 -37.78 14.69 6.28
CA PRO A 685 -38.78 15.24 7.18
C PRO A 685 -39.05 14.34 8.38
N LEU A 686 -39.13 14.92 9.59
CA LEU A 686 -39.36 14.23 10.86
C LEU A 686 -40.85 13.88 11.11
N GLY A 687 -41.73 14.22 10.16
CA GLY A 687 -43.19 14.00 10.23
C GLY A 687 -43.89 14.79 11.34
N ARG A 688 -43.27 15.86 11.84
CA ARG A 688 -43.75 16.74 12.92
C ARG A 688 -43.03 18.08 12.86
N ILE A 689 -43.57 19.12 13.50
CA ILE A 689 -42.96 20.45 13.59
C ILE A 689 -42.38 20.66 14.99
N HIS A 690 -41.23 21.33 15.06
CA HIS A 690 -40.40 21.51 16.25
C HIS A 690 -39.92 22.97 16.40
N ASP A 691 -40.86 23.90 16.52
CA ASP A 691 -40.63 25.36 16.62
C ASP A 691 -39.81 25.84 17.84
N GLY A 692 -39.36 24.94 18.72
CA GLY A 692 -38.66 25.26 19.97
C GLY A 692 -37.22 24.74 20.02
N MET A 693 -36.58 24.48 18.89
CA MET A 693 -35.24 23.89 18.84
C MET A 693 -34.13 24.92 19.08
N VAL A 694 -33.10 24.53 19.83
CA VAL A 694 -31.88 25.32 20.08
C VAL A 694 -30.71 24.36 20.39
N SER A 695 -29.47 24.83 20.34
CA SER A 695 -28.26 23.97 20.45
C SER A 695 -27.26 24.48 21.50
N ASN A 696 -26.53 23.56 22.13
CA ASN A 696 -25.26 23.90 22.79
C ASN A 696 -24.16 23.91 21.73
N LEU A 697 -23.52 25.07 21.51
CA LEU A 697 -22.51 25.21 20.45
C LEU A 697 -21.17 24.53 20.76
N ARG A 698 -20.95 24.06 22.00
CA ARG A 698 -19.77 23.24 22.34
C ARG A 698 -20.02 21.75 22.11
N THR A 699 -21.03 21.19 22.77
CA THR A 699 -21.30 19.75 22.73
C THR A 699 -22.05 19.30 21.47
N ALA A 700 -22.66 20.26 20.76
CA ALA A 700 -23.58 20.02 19.65
C ALA A 700 -24.76 19.10 20.04
N GLU A 701 -25.16 19.17 21.31
CA GLU A 701 -26.44 18.70 21.82
C GLU A 701 -27.55 19.66 21.37
N VAL A 702 -28.68 19.11 20.95
CA VAL A 702 -29.86 19.87 20.52
C VAL A 702 -30.97 19.64 21.53
N TYR A 703 -31.69 20.70 21.88
CA TYR A 703 -32.78 20.68 22.85
C TYR A 703 -34.04 21.30 22.25
N LEU A 704 -35.18 20.78 22.68
CA LEU A 704 -36.50 21.39 22.52
C LEU A 704 -36.88 22.11 23.81
N LEU A 705 -37.35 23.35 23.72
CA LEU A 705 -38.07 23.97 24.82
C LEU A 705 -39.30 23.12 25.16
N GLY A 706 -39.52 22.84 26.45
CA GLY A 706 -40.57 21.93 26.88
C GLY A 706 -41.17 22.24 28.24
N ASN A 707 -42.27 21.55 28.53
CA ASN A 707 -42.96 21.58 29.80
C ASN A 707 -43.47 20.18 30.17
N GLY A 708 -43.20 19.72 31.40
CA GLY A 708 -43.67 18.42 31.90
C GLY A 708 -43.24 17.22 31.04
N GLY A 709 -41.99 17.21 30.57
CA GLY A 709 -41.39 16.17 29.73
C GLY A 709 -41.79 16.21 28.26
N ARG A 710 -42.48 17.26 27.81
CA ARG A 710 -43.00 17.38 26.42
C ARG A 710 -42.50 18.66 25.75
N PRO A 711 -42.09 18.62 24.47
CA PRO A 711 -41.84 19.81 23.68
C PRO A 711 -43.05 20.76 23.66
N LEU A 712 -42.79 22.07 23.61
CA LEU A 712 -43.84 23.08 23.51
C LEU A 712 -44.63 22.99 22.18
N PRO A 713 -45.92 23.39 22.15
CA PRO A 713 -46.71 23.47 20.93
C PRO A 713 -46.29 24.68 20.06
N ARG A 714 -46.87 24.76 18.84
CA ARG A 714 -46.78 25.96 17.99
C ARG A 714 -47.23 27.20 18.79
N GLY A 715 -46.35 28.19 18.87
CA GLY A 715 -46.59 29.46 19.55
C GLY A 715 -46.00 29.58 20.96
N GLY A 716 -45.20 28.62 21.44
CA GLY A 716 -44.48 28.74 22.71
C GLY A 716 -45.33 28.42 23.94
N GLY A 717 -45.16 29.21 25.02
CA GLY A 717 -45.74 28.96 26.34
C GLY A 717 -44.71 28.96 27.47
N GLN A 718 -45.03 28.34 28.60
CA GLN A 718 -44.11 28.25 29.75
C GLN A 718 -43.08 27.14 29.55
N VAL A 719 -41.79 27.50 29.48
CA VAL A 719 -40.66 26.56 29.52
C VAL A 719 -40.41 26.17 30.98
N THR A 720 -40.42 24.87 31.29
CA THR A 720 -39.95 24.33 32.58
C THR A 720 -38.78 23.37 32.42
N GLN A 721 -38.53 22.88 31.20
CA GLN A 721 -37.49 21.91 30.89
C GLN A 721 -36.90 22.13 29.50
N LEU A 722 -35.68 21.61 29.30
CA LEU A 722 -35.07 21.40 27.99
C LEU A 722 -35.10 19.90 27.67
N VAL A 723 -35.87 19.52 26.65
CA VAL A 723 -36.01 18.11 26.23
C VAL A 723 -34.90 17.79 25.20
N PRO A 724 -33.91 16.94 25.51
CA PRO A 724 -32.83 16.63 24.59
C PRO A 724 -33.33 15.89 23.34
N VAL A 725 -32.67 16.14 22.21
CA VAL A 725 -33.01 15.62 20.88
C VAL A 725 -31.87 14.78 20.35
N SER A 726 -32.19 13.64 19.73
CA SER A 726 -31.21 12.77 19.09
C SER A 726 -30.50 13.53 17.97
N ALA A 727 -29.19 13.70 18.11
CA ALA A 727 -28.35 14.37 17.11
C ALA A 727 -28.50 13.76 15.70
N THR A 728 -28.81 12.47 15.62
CA THR A 728 -29.12 11.76 14.38
C THR A 728 -30.61 11.86 14.02
N SER A 729 -31.52 11.34 14.86
CA SER A 729 -32.92 11.13 14.42
C SER A 729 -33.83 12.36 14.51
N GLY A 730 -33.40 13.46 15.13
CA GLY A 730 -34.23 14.67 15.31
C GLY A 730 -35.42 14.49 16.27
N LEU A 731 -35.59 13.32 16.87
CA LEU A 731 -36.64 13.03 17.84
C LEU A 731 -36.15 13.21 19.29
N PRO A 732 -37.04 13.57 20.24
CA PRO A 732 -36.73 13.59 21.67
C PRO A 732 -36.07 12.28 22.15
N SER A 733 -34.93 12.38 22.84
CA SER A 733 -34.19 11.22 23.36
C SER A 733 -33.34 11.58 24.58
N GLY A 734 -33.54 10.85 25.68
CA GLY A 734 -32.85 11.07 26.95
C GLY A 734 -33.76 11.70 28.01
N THR A 735 -33.18 11.99 29.18
CA THR A 735 -33.89 12.64 30.30
C THR A 735 -34.01 14.15 30.04
N PRO A 736 -35.20 14.76 30.15
CA PRO A 736 -35.33 16.21 30.14
C PRO A 736 -34.48 16.87 31.23
N LEU A 737 -33.85 17.99 30.90
CA LEU A 737 -33.12 18.83 31.83
C LEU A 737 -34.10 19.83 32.47
N ASP A 738 -34.31 19.72 33.78
CA ASP A 738 -35.12 20.66 34.57
C ASP A 738 -34.49 22.05 34.60
N LEU A 739 -35.32 23.09 34.45
CA LEU A 739 -34.90 24.47 34.67
C LEU A 739 -35.06 24.86 36.14
N SER A 740 -34.07 25.56 36.73
CA SER A 740 -34.16 26.03 38.11
C SER A 740 -35.28 27.05 38.34
N THR A 741 -35.78 27.69 37.28
CA THR A 741 -36.88 28.66 37.30
C THR A 741 -37.63 28.57 35.96
N PRO A 742 -38.97 28.50 35.95
CA PRO A 742 -39.75 28.56 34.71
C PRO A 742 -39.54 29.86 33.94
N ILE A 743 -39.59 29.80 32.61
CA ILE A 743 -39.47 30.96 31.71
C ILE A 743 -40.73 31.01 30.83
N ASP A 744 -41.52 32.07 30.95
CA ASP A 744 -42.70 32.27 30.10
C ASP A 744 -42.30 32.98 28.79
N VAL A 745 -42.45 32.30 27.64
CA VAL A 745 -42.30 32.91 26.30
C VAL A 745 -43.66 33.17 25.66
N ALA A 746 -43.80 34.33 25.00
CA ALA A 746 -45.09 34.90 24.61
C ALA A 746 -45.81 34.13 23.50
N GLY A 747 -47.13 33.97 23.67
CA GLY A 747 -48.00 33.07 22.90
C GLY A 747 -48.45 33.53 21.51
N THR A 748 -47.59 34.14 20.69
CA THR A 748 -47.96 34.49 19.29
C THR A 748 -47.81 33.28 18.36
N THR A 749 -48.33 33.33 17.13
CA THR A 749 -48.19 32.23 16.15
C THR A 749 -47.25 32.53 14.98
N SER A 750 -46.93 33.80 14.78
CA SER A 750 -46.04 34.37 13.77
C SER A 750 -45.58 35.76 14.21
N GLY A 751 -44.46 36.27 13.66
CA GLY A 751 -43.93 37.61 13.92
C GLY A 751 -43.65 37.93 15.40
N GLY A 752 -43.23 36.94 16.19
CA GLY A 752 -43.04 37.10 17.63
C GLY A 752 -41.69 37.71 18.05
N ASP A 753 -41.69 38.50 19.12
CA ASP A 753 -40.50 39.15 19.70
C ASP A 753 -39.61 38.20 20.54
N VAL A 754 -39.92 36.91 20.57
CA VAL A 754 -39.15 35.89 21.29
C VAL A 754 -37.88 35.54 20.51
N GLY A 755 -36.73 35.47 21.16
CA GLY A 755 -35.46 35.08 20.54
C GLY A 755 -34.85 33.85 21.21
N LEU A 756 -34.51 32.83 20.41
CA LEU A 756 -33.84 31.62 20.87
C LEU A 756 -32.39 31.62 20.39
N PHE A 757 -31.46 31.69 21.33
CA PHE A 757 -30.04 31.86 21.02
C PHE A 757 -29.22 30.66 21.48
N ALA A 758 -28.62 29.98 20.52
CA ALA A 758 -27.71 28.86 20.74
C ALA A 758 -26.34 29.40 21.19
N GLY A 759 -25.81 28.92 22.31
CA GLY A 759 -24.57 29.44 22.89
C GLY A 759 -23.59 28.36 23.33
N TYR A 760 -22.36 28.77 23.63
CA TYR A 760 -21.30 27.87 24.08
C TYR A 760 -21.51 27.54 25.57
N ASP A 761 -21.94 26.30 25.84
CA ASP A 761 -22.42 25.80 27.14
C ASP A 761 -23.57 26.61 27.76
N ARG A 762 -24.40 27.24 26.93
CA ARG A 762 -25.54 28.06 27.36
C ARG A 762 -26.62 28.15 26.29
N ILE A 763 -27.84 28.47 26.72
CA ILE A 763 -28.92 28.98 25.87
C ILE A 763 -29.32 30.35 26.41
N ALA A 764 -29.61 31.31 25.54
CA ALA A 764 -30.31 32.53 25.96
C ALA A 764 -31.71 32.58 25.36
N ILE A 765 -32.69 32.95 26.18
CA ILE A 765 -34.09 33.09 25.82
C ILE A 765 -34.49 34.54 26.04
N HIS A 766 -34.74 35.25 24.94
CA HIS A 766 -35.28 36.60 24.93
C HIS A 766 -36.81 36.50 24.86
N THR A 767 -37.56 36.99 25.83
CA THR A 767 -39.04 36.83 25.85
C THR A 767 -39.80 37.91 25.06
N GLY A 768 -39.07 38.91 24.54
CA GLY A 768 -39.61 40.11 23.89
C GLY A 768 -39.34 41.38 24.71
N GLU A 769 -39.38 41.23 26.04
CA GLU A 769 -39.15 42.32 27.00
C GLU A 769 -37.90 42.10 27.88
N ARG A 770 -37.41 40.85 28.01
CA ARG A 770 -36.40 40.43 28.99
C ARG A 770 -35.51 39.30 28.44
N VAL A 771 -34.32 39.14 28.98
CA VAL A 771 -33.40 38.03 28.62
C VAL A 771 -33.10 37.13 29.81
N TYR A 772 -33.25 35.83 29.60
CA TYR A 772 -32.85 34.78 30.53
C TYR A 772 -31.67 34.00 29.95
N HIS A 773 -30.72 33.65 30.81
CA HIS A 773 -29.59 32.79 30.50
C HIS A 773 -29.79 31.43 31.19
N VAL A 774 -29.78 30.35 30.41
CA VAL A 774 -29.82 28.98 30.90
C VAL A 774 -28.41 28.38 30.80
N ALA A 775 -27.81 28.04 31.94
CA ALA A 775 -26.52 27.37 31.97
C ALA A 775 -26.66 25.89 31.60
N LEU A 776 -25.76 25.38 30.74
CA LEU A 776 -25.75 23.96 30.36
C LEU A 776 -24.51 23.25 30.94
N PRO A 777 -24.69 22.06 31.55
CA PRO A 777 -25.85 21.17 31.43
C PRO A 777 -26.69 21.16 32.72
N SER A 778 -26.58 22.19 33.58
CA SER A 778 -27.21 22.19 34.90
C SER A 778 -28.67 22.67 34.90
N GLY A 779 -29.09 23.44 33.90
CA GLY A 779 -30.44 24.01 33.82
C GLY A 779 -30.64 25.24 34.71
N ASP A 780 -29.57 25.77 35.32
CA ASP A 780 -29.66 26.97 36.17
C ASP A 780 -30.04 28.19 35.32
N VAL A 781 -31.14 28.83 35.69
CA VAL A 781 -31.71 30.00 35.00
C VAL A 781 -31.32 31.28 35.72
N THR A 782 -30.59 32.14 35.02
CA THR A 782 -30.28 33.51 35.45
C THR A 782 -31.16 34.49 34.67
N ASP A 783 -31.99 35.26 35.37
CA ASP A 783 -32.64 36.44 34.82
C ASP A 783 -31.61 37.58 34.67
N LEU A 784 -31.38 38.04 33.43
CA LEU A 784 -30.43 39.11 33.14
C LEU A 784 -31.08 40.51 33.08
N GLY A 785 -32.40 40.60 33.22
CA GLY A 785 -33.13 41.86 33.22
C GLY A 785 -33.83 42.22 31.90
N PRO A 786 -34.47 43.41 31.86
CA PRO A 786 -35.25 43.85 30.71
C PRO A 786 -34.36 44.30 29.54
N VAL A 787 -34.70 43.82 28.34
CA VAL A 787 -34.10 44.24 27.06
C VAL A 787 -35.22 44.20 26.00
N PRO A 788 -35.49 45.30 25.27
CA PRO A 788 -36.49 45.27 24.19
C PRO A 788 -36.01 44.47 22.98
N ALA A 789 -36.94 43.81 22.30
CA ALA A 789 -36.65 43.15 21.02
C ALA A 789 -36.11 44.13 19.95
N PRO A 790 -35.01 43.79 19.27
CA PRO A 790 -34.56 44.53 18.09
C PRO A 790 -35.64 44.64 17.01
N THR A 791 -35.83 45.87 16.51
CA THR A 791 -36.97 46.22 15.66
C THR A 791 -36.69 46.04 14.16
N GLY A 792 -37.74 45.75 13.39
CA GLY A 792 -37.68 45.69 11.92
C GLY A 792 -37.42 44.31 11.31
N ARG A 793 -37.29 43.27 12.15
CA ARG A 793 -37.27 41.86 11.73
C ARG A 793 -38.67 41.39 11.34
N ARG A 794 -38.74 40.33 10.53
CA ARG A 794 -39.94 39.56 10.23
C ARG A 794 -39.55 38.08 10.24
N CYS A 795 -40.46 37.26 10.73
CA CYS A 795 -40.29 35.82 10.90
C CYS A 795 -41.67 35.20 10.77
N GLU A 796 -41.82 34.13 9.97
CA GLU A 796 -43.08 33.40 9.89
C GLU A 796 -43.41 32.69 11.23
N ASN A 797 -42.40 32.51 12.11
CA ASN A 797 -42.56 31.89 13.41
C ASN A 797 -42.78 32.88 14.59
N TRP A 798 -43.15 32.32 15.75
CA TRP A 798 -43.33 33.03 17.02
C TRP A 798 -42.00 33.41 17.70
N ALA A 799 -40.88 32.99 17.14
CA ALA A 799 -39.54 33.34 17.59
C ALA A 799 -38.58 33.60 16.42
N TYR A 800 -37.41 34.14 16.73
CA TYR A 800 -36.26 34.31 15.83
C TYR A 800 -35.01 33.62 16.42
N TRP A 801 -34.03 33.28 15.58
CA TRP A 801 -32.87 32.47 15.98
C TRP A 801 -31.53 33.19 15.83
N GLY A 802 -30.61 32.92 16.76
CA GLY A 802 -29.30 33.55 16.77
C GLY A 802 -28.26 32.85 17.64
N VAL A 803 -27.15 33.54 17.88
CA VAL A 803 -26.01 33.05 18.68
C VAL A 803 -25.93 33.79 20.02
N ALA A 804 -25.84 33.04 21.12
CA ALA A 804 -25.59 33.54 22.45
C ALA A 804 -24.08 33.60 22.71
N GLU A 805 -23.52 34.79 22.55
CA GLU A 805 -22.11 35.11 22.74
C GLU A 805 -21.81 35.52 24.18
N TYR A 806 -20.55 35.36 24.61
CA TYR A 806 -20.11 35.81 25.92
C TYR A 806 -18.67 36.33 25.83
N PHE A 807 -18.45 37.60 26.17
CA PHE A 807 -17.14 38.23 26.23
C PHE A 807 -17.23 39.55 27.01
N ASP A 808 -16.09 40.12 27.43
CA ASP A 808 -16.03 41.25 28.38
C ASP A 808 -16.82 40.99 29.70
N GLY A 809 -16.97 39.72 30.10
CA GLY A 809 -17.81 39.30 31.22
C GLY A 809 -19.33 39.44 31.01
N ARG A 810 -19.79 39.74 29.77
CA ARG A 810 -21.21 40.01 29.45
C ARG A 810 -21.74 39.12 28.34
N LEU A 811 -23.02 38.76 28.48
CA LEU A 811 -23.78 38.12 27.41
C LEU A 811 -24.03 39.12 26.27
N HIS A 812 -23.86 38.65 25.05
CA HIS A 812 -24.26 39.36 23.84
C HIS A 812 -25.09 38.41 22.96
N LEU A 813 -25.98 38.98 22.15
CA LEU A 813 -26.95 38.27 21.35
C LEU A 813 -26.75 38.67 19.88
N ALA A 814 -26.25 37.75 19.05
CA ALA A 814 -26.08 37.97 17.62
C ALA A 814 -27.29 37.43 16.83
N TYR A 815 -27.87 38.24 15.95
CA TYR A 815 -29.11 37.95 15.21
C TYR A 815 -29.11 38.69 13.86
N ALA A 816 -29.97 38.26 12.94
CA ALA A 816 -30.15 38.90 11.64
C ALA A 816 -31.07 40.15 11.71
N ASN A 817 -30.68 41.21 10.98
CA ASN A 817 -31.36 42.50 10.92
C ASN A 817 -31.23 43.06 9.49
N ARG A 818 -32.14 42.67 8.58
CA ARG A 818 -32.09 42.99 7.14
C ARG A 818 -30.74 42.55 6.53
N ASP A 819 -30.01 43.45 5.90
CA ASP A 819 -28.70 43.28 5.25
C ASP A 819 -27.52 43.03 6.21
N GLN A 820 -27.78 42.85 7.52
CA GLN A 820 -26.74 42.85 8.55
C GLN A 820 -26.96 41.74 9.58
N ILE A 821 -25.87 41.17 10.09
CA ILE A 821 -25.89 40.41 11.34
C ILE A 821 -25.41 41.36 12.44
N ASP A 822 -26.31 41.67 13.36
CA ASP A 822 -26.12 42.61 14.47
C ASP A 822 -25.92 41.86 15.79
N ARG A 823 -25.20 42.49 16.72
CA ARG A 823 -24.97 42.02 18.08
C ARG A 823 -25.54 43.02 19.09
N MET A 824 -26.45 42.59 19.94
CA MET A 824 -26.97 43.36 21.07
C MET A 824 -26.29 42.95 22.39
N ARG A 825 -25.82 43.91 23.19
CA ARG A 825 -25.29 43.66 24.55
C ARG A 825 -26.43 43.51 25.57
N VAL A 826 -26.30 42.58 26.52
CA VAL A 826 -27.30 42.33 27.57
C VAL A 826 -26.77 42.74 28.96
N PRO A 827 -27.55 43.47 29.78
CA PRO A 827 -28.90 44.02 29.50
C PRO A 827 -28.91 45.42 28.86
N GLU A 828 -27.76 46.01 28.50
CA GLU A 828 -27.70 47.41 28.05
C GLU A 828 -28.49 47.72 26.75
N GLY A 829 -28.82 46.72 25.94
CA GLY A 829 -29.57 46.89 24.69
C GLY A 829 -28.80 47.61 23.57
N SER A 830 -27.51 47.92 23.79
CA SER A 830 -26.68 48.58 22.77
C SER A 830 -26.31 47.60 21.65
N VAL A 831 -26.50 48.04 20.41
CA VAL A 831 -26.29 47.22 19.20
C VAL A 831 -25.01 47.62 18.48
N THR A 832 -24.27 46.63 17.98
CA THR A 832 -23.11 46.78 17.09
C THR A 832 -23.15 45.74 15.98
N THR A 833 -22.91 46.14 14.74
CA THR A 833 -22.88 45.21 13.60
C THR A 833 -21.67 44.27 13.65
N VAL A 834 -21.90 42.99 13.37
CA VAL A 834 -20.88 41.92 13.29
C VAL A 834 -20.41 41.74 11.86
N SER A 835 -21.34 41.74 10.89
CA SER A 835 -21.04 41.63 9.46
C SER A 835 -22.18 42.25 8.64
N THR A 836 -21.82 42.85 7.50
CA THR A 836 -22.73 43.52 6.56
C THR A 836 -22.66 42.81 5.22
N PHE A 837 -23.80 42.71 4.57
CA PHE A 837 -24.01 41.91 3.37
C PHE A 837 -24.66 42.76 2.26
N THR A 838 -24.78 42.19 1.05
CA THR A 838 -25.47 42.88 -0.05
C THR A 838 -26.98 42.69 0.06
N ASP A 839 -27.38 41.45 0.34
CA ASP A 839 -28.76 41.06 0.58
C ASP A 839 -28.78 39.74 1.38
N LEU A 840 -29.63 39.66 2.41
CA LEU A 840 -29.92 38.45 3.19
C LEU A 840 -31.37 37.98 3.00
N SER A 841 -32.13 38.62 2.11
CA SER A 841 -33.58 38.47 1.99
C SER A 841 -34.28 38.76 3.33
N ASP A 842 -35.07 37.81 3.83
CA ASP A 842 -35.87 37.86 5.05
C ASP A 842 -35.19 37.25 6.28
N MET A 843 -34.06 36.54 6.09
CA MET A 843 -33.30 35.74 7.07
C MET A 843 -33.68 35.99 8.53
N CYS A 844 -34.56 35.14 9.07
CA CYS A 844 -34.95 35.16 10.47
C CYS A 844 -33.99 34.37 11.38
N SER A 845 -33.18 33.47 10.79
CA SER A 845 -32.53 32.39 11.51
C SER A 845 -31.04 32.21 11.21
N LEU A 846 -30.23 32.09 12.26
CA LEU A 846 -28.88 31.56 12.15
C LEU A 846 -28.45 30.75 13.39
N SER A 847 -27.47 29.88 13.19
CA SER A 847 -26.73 29.16 14.22
C SER A 847 -25.27 29.00 13.80
N PHE A 848 -24.41 28.53 14.71
CA PHE A 848 -22.95 28.55 14.49
C PHE A 848 -22.29 27.27 15.00
N VAL A 849 -21.36 26.70 14.25
CA VAL A 849 -20.59 25.52 14.66
C VAL A 849 -19.10 25.89 14.76
N PRO A 850 -18.60 26.23 15.96
CA PRO A 850 -17.22 26.65 16.18
C PRO A 850 -16.20 25.63 15.65
N THR A 851 -16.45 24.33 15.84
CA THR A 851 -15.57 23.24 15.43
C THR A 851 -15.47 23.04 13.91
N LEU A 852 -16.31 23.71 13.12
CA LEU A 852 -16.25 23.68 11.65
C LEU A 852 -15.90 25.05 11.04
N ASN A 853 -15.78 26.12 11.85
CA ASN A 853 -15.73 27.51 11.38
C ASN A 853 -16.85 27.84 10.38
N ARG A 854 -18.07 27.37 10.67
CA ARG A 854 -19.26 27.53 9.81
C ARG A 854 -20.40 28.21 10.57
N TRP A 855 -21.06 29.14 9.89
CA TRP A 855 -22.39 29.60 10.27
C TRP A 855 -23.43 28.99 9.34
N TYR A 856 -24.55 28.59 9.93
CA TYR A 856 -25.71 28.00 9.26
C TYR A 856 -26.87 28.96 9.37
N PHE A 857 -27.67 29.07 8.32
CA PHE A 857 -28.76 30.04 8.21
C PHE A 857 -29.84 29.50 7.27
N HIS A 858 -31.02 30.12 7.33
CA HIS A 858 -32.05 29.93 6.33
C HIS A 858 -32.60 31.29 5.87
N HIS A 859 -33.06 31.36 4.62
CA HIS A 859 -33.84 32.48 4.07
C HIS A 859 -34.81 31.99 2.98
N GLU A 860 -35.90 32.72 2.76
CA GLU A 860 -36.77 32.60 1.58
C GLU A 860 -36.23 33.48 0.42
N TRP A 861 -36.76 33.33 -0.79
CA TRP A 861 -36.49 34.17 -1.98
C TRP A 861 -35.02 34.26 -2.46
N ASP A 862 -34.80 35.11 -3.47
CA ASP A 862 -33.47 35.48 -3.96
C ASP A 862 -32.68 36.24 -2.88
N SER A 863 -31.37 35.98 -2.79
CA SER A 863 -30.44 36.68 -1.91
C SER A 863 -29.07 36.83 -2.58
N GLN A 864 -28.08 37.41 -1.89
CA GLN A 864 -26.70 37.40 -2.42
C GLN A 864 -26.11 35.97 -2.58
N PHE A 865 -26.69 34.97 -1.90
CA PHE A 865 -26.20 33.60 -1.89
C PHE A 865 -26.76 32.77 -3.05
N THR A 866 -27.95 33.12 -3.56
CA THR A 866 -28.66 32.38 -4.60
C THR A 866 -29.66 33.27 -5.32
N ALA A 867 -29.74 33.14 -6.65
CA ALA A 867 -30.77 33.76 -7.48
C ALA A 867 -31.85 32.70 -7.81
N THR A 868 -32.36 32.03 -6.77
CA THR A 868 -33.41 31.02 -6.87
C THR A 868 -34.44 31.27 -5.76
N SER A 869 -35.59 31.81 -6.16
CA SER A 869 -36.77 31.93 -5.31
C SER A 869 -37.23 30.56 -4.79
N GLY A 870 -37.08 30.33 -3.49
CA GLY A 870 -37.42 29.09 -2.81
C GLY A 870 -36.95 29.11 -1.35
N GLU A 871 -37.06 27.96 -0.68
CA GLU A 871 -36.72 27.76 0.72
C GLU A 871 -35.26 27.34 0.88
N ASN A 872 -34.37 28.26 1.25
CA ASN A 872 -32.92 28.05 1.15
C ASN A 872 -32.26 27.88 2.53
N LEU A 873 -31.89 26.64 2.87
CA LEU A 873 -30.97 26.35 3.97
C LEU A 873 -29.53 26.44 3.47
N GLY A 874 -28.70 27.24 4.13
CA GLY A 874 -27.30 27.44 3.76
C GLY A 874 -26.30 27.31 4.90
N TYR A 875 -25.03 27.18 4.53
CA TYR A 875 -23.89 27.52 5.37
C TYR A 875 -22.80 28.25 4.58
N CYS A 876 -22.04 29.11 5.26
CA CYS A 876 -20.78 29.66 4.76
C CYS A 876 -19.69 29.57 5.85
N ALA A 877 -18.45 29.94 5.51
CA ALA A 877 -17.40 30.10 6.50
C ALA A 877 -17.67 31.29 7.44
N GLY A 878 -17.26 31.19 8.71
CA GLY A 878 -17.31 32.28 9.68
C GLY A 878 -16.19 32.15 10.72
N SER A 879 -15.65 33.28 11.17
CA SER A 879 -14.58 33.35 12.17
C SER A 879 -15.13 33.72 13.54
N TRP A 880 -14.44 33.24 14.57
CA TRP A 880 -14.82 33.44 15.96
C TRP A 880 -13.58 33.36 16.86
N ASP A 881 -13.65 33.98 18.02
CA ASP A 881 -12.58 34.07 19.01
C ASP A 881 -13.00 33.29 20.28
N GLN A 882 -12.10 32.47 20.85
CA GLN A 882 -12.07 32.19 22.31
C GLN A 882 -11.14 33.24 22.96
N PRO A 883 -11.41 33.69 24.19
CA PRO A 883 -10.46 34.46 25.01
C PRO A 883 -9.30 33.59 25.55
#